data_AF-A0A814AV18-F1
#
_entry.id   AF-A0A814AV18-F1
#
_cell.length_a   1.000
_cell.length_b   1.000
_cell.length_c   1.000
_cell.angle_alpha   90.00
_cell.angle_beta   90.00
_cell.angle_gamma   90.00
#
_symmetry.space_group_name_H-M   'P 1'
#
loop_
_entity.id
_entity.type
_entity.pdbx_description
1 polymer ?
#
loop_
_entity_poly.entity_id
_entity_poly.type
_entity_poly.pdbx_seq_one_letter_code
_entity_poly.pdbx_strand_id
1 'polypeptide(L)'
;MELSISYMSLADLRVKEIHYNQKNLLKVADQSYENGKHDIQGIVYDNVIIGGGPGGLNLAMEFTVRGIPYILLERSSSFSGQFRYFPRCRELISLNKKHLPAKSPWSYARRYDWHTLSTITEEDSKKDPKLLFTNWSDSLFPEAERFADYLDYVGNHPNWGITKHTHFKCEVTSVTRNNLNQFEIKTALNETFVAKRLYMATGATRPVVPNIRGILEHGIFYRDFDPADIERYRNKRVVILGGGNSAFEVANSLKAIAGDTVILIRSTLKFARQTHNVHDVRTQASVSYDLAQLKSLTAISAERVTEIKRHEDGRLILKTSTPDPHWETPMWRHRDLMTDYVIVCCGFNYFVPEVFNTEHVRPEIDETGKFCKLTSSWESVNVPNLYFVGGSMRVNDRDAASGFVHGFRYNIQALASIVAERYHKQPLAPLFQCVLDPKNDGTFEPLSQFIVQTVSLTAPLFELFNYGCCTVTIKTMHQSDITSTPTYMAEVWEVFPQDYARQRWADNNTWVGRVEVYLKYGFNVYGDDIPTHHFTHPADNFHTEKSAYIHPVLYSFQHNKKSVGKCSDYSPHIEEWHMQESLFARWDVDDYDDEGTNIHQFTNTVYNAIAAVLDMPNRKSTLPMYDDFINRGYTRMTADEVEQALQQEPGLRMLLPNKTNASASVPAATKTTDHRSCVENAIANG
;
A
#
# COMPACT_ATOMS: atom_id res chain seq x y z
N MET A 1 6.61 -2.00 41.17
CA MET A 1 7.01 -3.22 40.44
C MET A 1 6.85 -2.90 38.97
N GLU A 2 7.94 -2.48 38.34
CA GLU A 2 7.98 -2.28 36.88
C GLU A 2 7.83 -3.66 36.23
N LEU A 3 6.65 -3.94 35.69
CA LEU A 3 6.45 -5.04 34.75
C LEU A 3 7.15 -4.64 33.45
N SER A 4 8.42 -5.02 33.32
CA SER A 4 9.14 -4.98 32.05
C SER A 4 8.58 -6.05 31.11
N ILE A 5 7.40 -5.77 30.55
CA ILE A 5 6.95 -6.46 29.35
C ILE A 5 7.96 -6.04 28.27
N SER A 6 8.86 -6.96 27.94
CA SER A 6 9.71 -6.87 26.75
C SER A 6 8.78 -6.81 25.54
N TYR A 7 8.37 -5.59 25.16
CA TYR A 7 7.55 -5.29 23.99
C TYR A 7 8.34 -5.64 22.73
N MET A 8 8.30 -6.92 22.36
CA MET A 8 8.66 -7.37 21.03
C MET A 8 7.66 -6.76 20.05
N SER A 9 8.17 -6.14 18.98
CA SER A 9 7.30 -5.54 17.97
C SER A 9 6.37 -6.61 17.36
N LEU A 10 5.21 -6.20 16.87
CA LEU A 10 4.22 -7.08 16.25
C LEU A 10 4.75 -7.90 15.07
N ALA A 11 5.78 -7.39 14.39
CA ALA A 11 6.52 -8.13 13.37
C ALA A 11 7.45 -9.19 13.99
N ASP A 12 8.03 -8.91 15.16
CA ASP A 12 8.92 -9.84 15.88
C ASP A 12 8.15 -10.96 16.61
N LEU A 13 6.95 -10.68 17.14
CA LEU A 13 6.08 -11.73 17.74
C LEU A 13 5.77 -12.83 16.72
N ARG A 14 5.51 -12.43 15.47
CA ARG A 14 5.15 -13.33 14.39
C ARG A 14 6.30 -14.18 13.88
N VAL A 15 7.50 -13.60 13.78
CA VAL A 15 8.65 -14.36 13.30
C VAL A 15 9.27 -15.22 14.40
N LYS A 16 9.19 -14.85 15.70
CA LYS A 16 9.71 -15.72 16.77
C LYS A 16 8.91 -17.00 16.97
N GLU A 17 7.59 -16.99 16.81
CA GLU A 17 6.77 -18.22 16.94
C GLU A 17 7.00 -19.18 15.75
N ILE A 18 7.22 -18.61 14.55
CA ILE A 18 7.60 -19.36 13.35
C ILE A 18 9.05 -19.88 13.46
N HIS A 19 10.00 -19.09 13.97
CA HIS A 19 11.40 -19.49 14.18
C HIS A 19 11.56 -20.57 15.27
N TYR A 20 10.73 -20.58 16.31
CA TYR A 20 10.82 -21.61 17.35
C TYR A 20 10.50 -23.01 16.79
N ASN A 21 9.59 -23.09 15.81
CA ASN A 21 9.27 -24.33 15.10
C ASN A 21 10.29 -24.70 13.99
N GLN A 22 11.16 -23.77 13.55
CA GLN A 22 12.14 -24.00 12.48
C GLN A 22 13.27 -24.99 12.83
N LYS A 23 13.75 -25.01 14.09
CA LYS A 23 14.92 -25.85 14.46
C LYS A 23 14.66 -27.36 14.35
N ASN A 24 13.40 -27.79 14.36
CA ASN A 24 13.02 -29.19 14.24
C ASN A 24 12.61 -29.60 12.81
N LEU A 25 12.19 -28.65 11.95
CA LEU A 25 11.67 -28.95 10.61
C LEU A 25 12.71 -28.85 9.49
N LEU A 26 13.75 -28.01 9.63
CA LEU A 26 14.82 -27.88 8.63
C LEU A 26 15.62 -29.20 8.43
N LYS A 27 15.67 -30.08 9.44
CA LYS A 27 16.31 -31.41 9.32
C LYS A 27 15.53 -32.40 8.46
N VAL A 28 14.22 -32.20 8.25
CA VAL A 28 13.37 -33.14 7.49
C VAL A 28 13.33 -32.78 6.00
N ALA A 29 13.50 -31.50 5.66
CA ALA A 29 13.49 -31.03 4.27
C ALA A 29 14.80 -31.32 3.51
N ASP A 30 15.96 -31.34 4.19
CA ASP A 30 17.24 -31.62 3.54
C ASP A 30 17.36 -33.08 3.03
N GLN A 31 16.67 -34.05 3.66
CA GLN A 31 16.75 -35.47 3.25
C GLN A 31 15.99 -35.81 1.96
N SER A 32 15.02 -34.99 1.53
CA SER A 32 14.28 -35.21 0.29
C SER A 32 14.90 -34.52 -0.93
N TYR A 33 15.83 -33.58 -0.72
CA TYR A 33 16.45 -32.79 -1.80
C TYR A 33 17.79 -33.37 -2.29
N GLU A 34 18.52 -34.14 -1.46
CA GLU A 34 19.85 -34.67 -1.83
C GLU A 34 19.83 -35.79 -2.89
N ASN A 35 18.67 -36.38 -3.20
CA ASN A 35 18.58 -37.55 -4.09
C ASN A 35 18.14 -37.27 -5.55
N GLY A 36 18.07 -36.01 -6.00
CA GLY A 36 17.30 -35.68 -7.21
C GLY A 36 17.96 -34.78 -8.25
N LYS A 37 19.26 -34.90 -8.51
CA LYS A 37 19.83 -34.42 -9.79
C LYS A 37 19.92 -35.60 -10.74
N HIS A 38 18.85 -35.94 -11.44
CA HIS A 38 18.78 -36.65 -12.74
C HIS A 38 17.29 -36.95 -13.04
N ASP A 39 16.82 -36.58 -14.24
CA ASP A 39 15.44 -36.67 -14.78
C ASP A 39 14.32 -35.91 -14.05
N ILE A 40 13.97 -34.73 -14.56
CA ILE A 40 12.94 -33.81 -14.03
C ILE A 40 11.52 -34.14 -14.58
N GLN A 41 11.37 -35.21 -15.38
CA GLN A 41 10.07 -35.62 -15.91
C GLN A 41 9.26 -36.40 -14.85
N GLY A 42 8.22 -35.76 -14.30
CA GLY A 42 7.20 -36.43 -13.48
C GLY A 42 7.02 -35.91 -12.04
N ILE A 43 7.81 -34.93 -11.60
CA ILE A 43 7.63 -34.29 -10.28
C ILE A 43 6.52 -33.23 -10.38
N VAL A 44 5.52 -33.35 -9.51
CA VAL A 44 4.48 -32.33 -9.32
C VAL A 44 4.84 -31.47 -8.12
N TYR A 45 5.14 -30.20 -8.38
CA TYR A 45 5.42 -29.21 -7.35
C TYR A 45 4.13 -28.66 -6.73
N ASP A 46 4.17 -28.40 -5.44
CA ASP A 46 3.02 -27.79 -4.75
C ASP A 46 2.85 -26.32 -5.11
N ASN A 47 3.95 -25.57 -5.20
CA ASN A 47 3.96 -24.14 -5.46
C ASN A 47 5.10 -23.81 -6.42
N VAL A 48 4.82 -23.08 -7.50
CA VAL A 48 5.84 -22.54 -8.41
C VAL A 48 5.74 -21.03 -8.45
N ILE A 49 6.86 -20.35 -8.23
CA ILE A 49 6.98 -18.89 -8.32
C ILE A 49 7.70 -18.55 -9.63
N ILE A 50 7.12 -17.68 -10.45
CA ILE A 50 7.74 -17.21 -11.70
C ILE A 50 8.23 -15.76 -11.50
N GLY A 51 9.55 -15.59 -11.48
CA GLY A 51 10.24 -14.30 -11.32
C GLY A 51 10.94 -14.17 -9.96
N GLY A 52 12.25 -13.91 -10.00
CA GLY A 52 13.16 -13.67 -8.87
C GLY A 52 13.37 -12.20 -8.57
N GLY A 53 12.40 -11.34 -8.88
CA GLY A 53 12.37 -9.94 -8.44
C GLY A 53 11.97 -9.81 -6.96
N PRO A 54 11.82 -8.58 -6.42
CA PRO A 54 11.47 -8.38 -5.01
C PRO A 54 10.16 -9.07 -4.60
N GLY A 55 9.15 -9.13 -5.48
CA GLY A 55 7.90 -9.83 -5.18
C GLY A 55 8.08 -11.34 -5.02
N GLY A 56 8.78 -11.98 -5.96
CA GLY A 56 9.00 -13.43 -5.90
C GLY A 56 9.99 -13.82 -4.83
N LEU A 57 11.04 -13.01 -4.61
CA LEU A 57 12.01 -13.22 -3.54
C LEU A 57 11.36 -13.09 -2.16
N ASN A 58 10.53 -12.07 -1.93
CA ASN A 58 9.81 -11.92 -0.66
C ASN A 58 8.85 -13.09 -0.44
N LEU A 59 8.13 -13.56 -1.46
CA LEU A 59 7.24 -14.73 -1.31
C LEU A 59 8.04 -16.01 -1.02
N ALA A 60 9.17 -16.22 -1.70
CA ALA A 60 10.07 -17.34 -1.44
C ALA A 60 10.60 -17.34 -0.01
N MET A 61 10.96 -16.15 0.54
CA MET A 61 11.32 -16.00 1.95
C MET A 61 10.14 -16.38 2.87
N GLU A 62 8.94 -15.83 2.63
CA GLU A 62 7.76 -16.15 3.45
C GLU A 62 7.41 -17.64 3.43
N PHE A 63 7.58 -18.33 2.29
CA PHE A 63 7.39 -19.77 2.17
C PHE A 63 8.48 -20.55 2.90
N THR A 64 9.75 -20.17 2.73
CA THR A 64 10.89 -20.79 3.42
C THR A 64 10.69 -20.77 4.93
N VAL A 65 10.37 -19.61 5.50
CA VAL A 65 10.24 -19.49 6.96
C VAL A 65 9.07 -20.29 7.53
N ARG A 66 8.03 -20.54 6.72
CA ARG A 66 6.86 -21.36 7.05
C ARG A 66 7.02 -22.84 6.70
N GLY A 67 8.14 -23.26 6.11
CA GLY A 67 8.34 -24.62 5.65
C GLY A 67 7.40 -25.04 4.50
N ILE A 68 6.94 -24.08 3.70
CA ILE A 68 6.08 -24.32 2.54
C ILE A 68 6.98 -24.67 1.33
N PRO A 69 6.82 -25.85 0.71
CA PRO A 69 7.68 -26.25 -0.41
C PRO A 69 7.38 -25.44 -1.67
N TYR A 70 8.42 -24.99 -2.37
CA TYR A 70 8.30 -24.27 -3.63
C TYR A 70 9.52 -24.47 -4.53
N ILE A 71 9.37 -24.11 -5.80
CA ILE A 71 10.49 -23.77 -6.67
C ILE A 71 10.29 -22.37 -7.26
N LEU A 72 11.38 -21.69 -7.57
CA LEU A 72 11.39 -20.38 -8.20
C LEU A 72 12.03 -20.47 -9.58
N LEU A 73 11.38 -19.94 -10.60
CA LEU A 73 11.90 -19.87 -11.97
C LEU A 73 12.28 -18.42 -12.30
N GLU A 74 13.56 -18.15 -12.56
CA GLU A 74 14.07 -16.83 -12.92
C GLU A 74 14.80 -16.88 -14.26
N ARG A 75 14.41 -15.96 -15.17
CA ARG A 75 14.99 -15.89 -16.51
C ARG A 75 16.43 -15.40 -16.53
N SER A 76 16.84 -14.60 -15.56
CA SER A 76 18.18 -14.02 -15.45
C SER A 76 19.13 -15.00 -14.77
N SER A 77 20.42 -14.68 -14.75
CA SER A 77 21.44 -15.46 -14.02
C SER A 77 21.55 -15.08 -12.53
N SER A 78 20.77 -14.12 -12.07
CA SER A 78 20.75 -13.62 -10.69
C SER A 78 19.34 -13.20 -10.32
N PHE A 79 19.08 -12.92 -9.04
CA PHE A 79 17.85 -12.26 -8.63
C PHE A 79 17.82 -10.82 -9.14
N SER A 80 16.67 -10.17 -9.02
CA SER A 80 16.49 -8.74 -9.28
C SER A 80 16.77 -8.24 -10.70
N GLY A 81 16.77 -9.12 -11.72
CA GLY A 81 17.19 -8.79 -13.08
C GLY A 81 16.62 -7.50 -13.67
N GLN A 82 15.36 -7.14 -13.35
CA GLN A 82 14.75 -5.89 -13.81
C GLN A 82 15.41 -4.62 -13.22
N PHE A 83 15.83 -4.64 -11.96
CA PHE A 83 16.45 -3.49 -11.28
C PHE A 83 17.90 -3.25 -11.71
N ARG A 84 18.53 -4.24 -12.35
CA ARG A 84 19.81 -4.04 -13.06
C ARG A 84 19.65 -3.16 -14.31
N TYR A 85 18.42 -2.99 -14.79
CA TYR A 85 18.13 -2.22 -16.01
C TYR A 85 17.25 -0.99 -15.78
N PHE A 86 16.32 -1.05 -14.83
CA PHE A 86 15.39 0.02 -14.47
C PHE A 86 15.63 0.53 -13.04
N PRO A 87 15.18 1.76 -12.73
CA PRO A 87 14.86 2.84 -13.66
C PRO A 87 16.06 3.17 -14.57
N ARG A 88 15.81 3.83 -15.70
CA ARG A 88 16.85 4.04 -16.71
C ARG A 88 17.93 4.98 -16.21
N CYS A 89 17.54 6.10 -15.60
CA CYS A 89 18.45 7.07 -14.97
C CYS A 89 19.02 6.60 -13.61
N ARG A 90 18.78 5.33 -13.23
CA ARG A 90 19.38 4.62 -12.10
C ARG A 90 19.12 5.20 -10.69
N GLU A 91 18.27 6.20 -10.53
CA GLU A 91 17.82 6.71 -9.23
C GLU A 91 16.41 6.19 -8.88
N LEU A 92 16.24 5.59 -7.70
CA LEU A 92 14.93 5.13 -7.22
C LEU A 92 14.09 6.30 -6.69
N ILE A 93 12.77 6.19 -6.85
CA ILE A 93 11.81 7.18 -6.34
C ILE A 93 11.23 6.83 -4.96
N SER A 94 11.73 5.72 -4.37
CA SER A 94 11.33 5.17 -3.08
C SER A 94 12.22 5.67 -1.95
N LEU A 95 11.63 5.90 -0.78
CA LEU A 95 12.32 6.45 0.39
C LEU A 95 13.27 5.44 1.04
N ASN A 96 14.42 5.96 1.46
CA ASN A 96 15.39 5.24 2.29
C ASN A 96 15.78 6.13 3.48
N LYS A 97 14.85 6.35 4.41
CA LYS A 97 15.10 7.21 5.58
C LYS A 97 15.83 6.42 6.66
N LYS A 98 17.16 6.52 6.65
CA LYS A 98 18.04 5.82 7.61
C LYS A 98 17.95 6.33 9.05
N HIS A 99 17.87 7.66 9.21
CA HIS A 99 17.95 8.29 10.53
C HIS A 99 16.56 8.66 11.05
N LEU A 100 16.23 8.19 12.26
CA LEU A 100 14.96 8.39 12.95
C LEU A 100 15.24 8.91 14.38
N PRO A 101 14.22 9.43 15.10
CA PRO A 101 14.38 9.82 16.49
C PRO A 101 15.05 8.73 17.34
N ALA A 102 15.87 9.14 18.31
CA ALA A 102 16.59 8.21 19.17
C ALA A 102 15.63 7.21 19.84
N LYS A 103 16.05 5.94 19.96
CA LYS A 103 15.23 4.85 20.53
C LYS A 103 13.95 4.52 19.75
N SER A 104 13.83 4.94 18.48
CA SER A 104 12.74 4.50 17.61
C SER A 104 12.69 2.97 17.52
N PRO A 105 11.52 2.33 17.74
CA PRO A 105 11.37 0.89 17.61
C PRO A 105 11.67 0.43 16.18
N TRP A 106 12.20 -0.80 16.08
CA TRP A 106 12.50 -1.45 14.80
C TRP A 106 11.34 -1.41 13.80
N SER A 107 10.14 -1.79 14.24
CA SER A 107 8.94 -1.84 13.40
C SER A 107 8.53 -0.47 12.86
N TYR A 108 8.69 0.59 13.66
CA TYR A 108 8.42 1.96 13.21
C TYR A 108 9.38 2.37 12.10
N ALA A 109 10.65 1.97 12.18
CA ALA A 109 11.63 2.26 11.14
C ALA A 109 11.27 1.64 9.78
N ARG A 110 10.53 0.52 9.78
CA ARG A 110 10.09 -0.15 8.54
C ARG A 110 9.13 0.70 7.69
N ARG A 111 8.46 1.72 8.26
CA ARG A 111 7.61 2.68 7.52
C ARG A 111 8.41 3.58 6.58
N TYR A 112 9.69 3.80 6.88
CA TYR A 112 10.51 4.75 6.15
C TYR A 112 11.70 4.10 5.43
N ASP A 113 11.92 2.80 5.66
CA ASP A 113 12.69 1.93 4.77
C ASP A 113 11.76 1.24 3.79
N TRP A 114 11.75 1.73 2.55
CA TRP A 114 10.86 1.22 1.52
C TRP A 114 11.39 0.03 0.71
N HIS A 115 12.56 -0.52 1.07
CA HIS A 115 13.30 -1.45 0.22
C HIS A 115 13.51 -2.81 0.87
N THR A 116 13.81 -2.84 2.17
CA THR A 116 14.05 -4.11 2.87
C THR A 116 12.79 -4.99 2.85
N LEU A 117 12.96 -6.29 2.64
CA LEU A 117 11.84 -7.25 2.51
C LEU A 117 11.12 -7.49 3.86
N SER A 118 9.83 -7.86 3.83
CA SER A 118 8.99 -7.95 5.05
C SER A 118 9.39 -9.05 6.01
N THR A 119 10.00 -10.13 5.49
CA THR A 119 10.34 -11.33 6.26
C THR A 119 11.56 -11.13 7.17
N ILE A 120 12.34 -10.06 6.95
CA ILE A 120 13.56 -9.76 7.71
C ILE A 120 13.19 -9.17 9.07
N THR A 121 13.63 -9.82 10.14
CA THR A 121 13.34 -9.39 11.53
C THR A 121 14.39 -8.46 12.11
N GLU A 122 14.09 -7.92 13.29
CA GLU A 122 15.09 -7.23 14.10
C GLU A 122 16.24 -8.17 14.50
N GLU A 123 15.95 -9.43 14.80
CA GLU A 123 16.98 -10.40 15.20
C GLU A 123 17.91 -10.76 14.03
N ASP A 124 17.35 -10.93 12.83
CA ASP A 124 18.11 -11.18 11.61
C ASP A 124 19.06 -10.02 11.32
N SER A 125 18.57 -8.78 11.42
CA SER A 125 19.39 -7.59 11.15
C SER A 125 20.43 -7.30 12.23
N LYS A 126 20.18 -7.69 13.48
CA LYS A 126 21.19 -7.67 14.56
C LYS A 126 22.33 -8.66 14.28
N LYS A 127 22.03 -9.83 13.72
CA LYS A 127 23.02 -10.84 13.33
C LYS A 127 23.78 -10.44 12.07
N ASP A 128 23.05 -9.92 11.09
CA ASP A 128 23.61 -9.42 9.83
C ASP A 128 22.99 -8.07 9.45
N PRO A 129 23.66 -6.95 9.78
CA PRO A 129 23.19 -5.62 9.44
C PRO A 129 22.99 -5.39 7.93
N LYS A 130 23.62 -6.17 7.04
CA LYS A 130 23.41 -6.02 5.59
C LYS A 130 22.04 -6.49 5.11
N LEU A 131 21.27 -7.20 5.94
CA LEU A 131 19.88 -7.51 5.64
C LEU A 131 18.98 -6.26 5.63
N LEU A 132 19.46 -5.14 6.17
CA LEU A 132 18.82 -3.84 6.02
C LEU A 132 19.34 -3.07 4.83
N PHE A 133 18.46 -2.69 3.93
CA PHE A 133 18.77 -1.83 2.80
C PHE A 133 19.33 -0.46 3.22
N THR A 134 18.92 0.08 4.37
CA THR A 134 19.47 1.34 4.92
C THR A 134 20.97 1.30 5.21
N ASN A 135 21.59 0.11 5.18
CA ASN A 135 23.04 -0.07 5.27
C ASN A 135 23.74 -0.17 3.90
N TRP A 136 23.02 -0.09 2.79
CA TRP A 136 23.55 -0.14 1.43
C TRP A 136 23.65 1.23 0.75
N SER A 137 22.85 2.20 1.18
CA SER A 137 22.89 3.58 0.69
C SER A 137 22.48 4.54 1.82
N ASP A 138 23.16 5.68 1.91
CA ASP A 138 22.80 6.80 2.80
C ASP A 138 21.90 7.82 2.09
N SER A 139 21.67 7.67 0.77
CA SER A 139 20.79 8.55 0.01
C SER A 139 19.33 8.30 0.39
N LEU A 140 18.55 9.38 0.49
CA LEU A 140 17.09 9.30 0.67
C LEU A 140 16.40 8.66 -0.54
N PHE A 141 16.95 8.90 -1.73
CA PHE A 141 16.53 8.32 -3.02
C PHE A 141 17.71 7.51 -3.56
N PRO A 142 17.77 6.22 -3.23
CA PRO A 142 18.96 5.41 -3.44
C PRO A 142 19.16 5.01 -4.90
N GLU A 143 20.37 4.57 -5.21
CA GLU A 143 20.76 4.06 -6.52
C GLU A 143 20.13 2.69 -6.78
N ALA A 144 19.57 2.50 -7.98
CA ALA A 144 18.89 1.27 -8.38
C ALA A 144 19.82 0.05 -8.36
N GLU A 145 21.11 0.25 -8.64
CA GLU A 145 22.12 -0.80 -8.57
C GLU A 145 22.32 -1.33 -7.15
N ARG A 146 22.32 -0.44 -6.14
CA ARG A 146 22.41 -0.85 -4.73
C ARG A 146 21.24 -1.74 -4.34
N PHE A 147 20.04 -1.43 -4.83
CA PHE A 147 18.87 -2.26 -4.56
C PHE A 147 18.92 -3.62 -5.27
N ALA A 148 19.44 -3.68 -6.50
CA ALA A 148 19.68 -4.95 -7.17
C ALA A 148 20.69 -5.82 -6.41
N ASP A 149 21.80 -5.24 -5.97
CA ASP A 149 22.83 -5.96 -5.21
C ASP A 149 22.32 -6.40 -3.83
N TYR A 150 21.50 -5.58 -3.18
CA TYR A 150 20.81 -5.97 -1.94
C TYR A 150 19.89 -7.18 -2.14
N LEU A 151 19.07 -7.20 -3.19
CA LEU A 151 18.17 -8.32 -3.46
C LEU A 151 18.94 -9.59 -3.80
N ASP A 152 20.04 -9.47 -4.54
CA ASP A 152 20.95 -10.61 -4.78
C ASP A 152 21.60 -11.10 -3.49
N TYR A 153 22.02 -10.19 -2.60
CA TYR A 153 22.54 -10.54 -1.30
C TYR A 153 21.52 -11.34 -0.47
N VAL A 154 20.29 -10.83 -0.37
CA VAL A 154 19.21 -11.48 0.38
C VAL A 154 18.85 -12.84 -0.23
N GLY A 155 18.74 -12.95 -1.55
CA GLY A 155 18.39 -14.20 -2.23
C GLY A 155 19.48 -15.28 -2.12
N ASN A 156 20.74 -14.88 -2.06
CA ASN A 156 21.87 -15.80 -1.85
C ASN A 156 22.19 -16.04 -0.36
N HIS A 157 21.47 -15.41 0.55
CA HIS A 157 21.77 -15.50 1.98
C HIS A 157 21.53 -16.93 2.49
N PRO A 158 22.50 -17.55 3.20
CA PRO A 158 22.43 -18.95 3.59
C PRO A 158 21.28 -19.28 4.55
N ASN A 159 20.82 -18.32 5.37
CA ASN A 159 19.70 -18.52 6.28
C ASN A 159 18.39 -18.90 5.57
N TRP A 160 18.20 -18.43 4.33
CA TRP A 160 16.99 -18.71 3.56
C TRP A 160 17.19 -19.84 2.55
N GLY A 161 18.42 -20.06 2.07
CA GLY A 161 18.71 -21.15 1.13
C GLY A 161 17.95 -21.07 -0.21
N ILE A 162 17.39 -19.90 -0.57
CA ILE A 162 16.47 -19.72 -1.71
C ILE A 162 17.11 -20.10 -3.03
N THR A 163 18.42 -19.83 -3.19
CA THR A 163 19.22 -20.24 -4.36
C THR A 163 19.11 -21.74 -4.64
N LYS A 164 19.00 -22.61 -3.62
CA LYS A 164 18.86 -24.07 -3.80
C LYS A 164 17.52 -24.47 -4.45
N HIS A 165 16.50 -23.64 -4.28
CA HIS A 165 15.15 -23.84 -4.82
C HIS A 165 14.88 -23.02 -6.09
N THR A 166 15.92 -22.39 -6.64
CA THR A 166 15.80 -21.47 -7.77
C THR A 166 16.45 -22.03 -9.03
N HIS A 167 15.70 -22.02 -10.13
CA HIS A 167 16.18 -22.30 -11.48
C HIS A 167 16.45 -20.97 -12.19
N PHE A 168 17.73 -20.60 -12.27
CA PHE A 168 18.17 -19.44 -13.05
C PHE A 168 18.27 -19.76 -14.54
N LYS A 169 18.29 -18.72 -15.37
CA LYS A 169 18.29 -18.84 -16.84
C LYS A 169 17.08 -19.66 -17.34
N CYS A 170 16.00 -19.63 -16.59
CA CYS A 170 14.78 -20.38 -16.83
C CYS A 170 13.67 -19.41 -17.23
N GLU A 171 13.61 -19.08 -18.52
CA GLU A 171 12.54 -18.25 -19.08
C GLU A 171 11.30 -19.10 -19.33
N VAL A 172 10.18 -18.77 -18.67
CA VAL A 172 8.88 -19.42 -18.90
C VAL A 172 8.25 -18.84 -20.17
N THR A 173 7.88 -19.71 -21.10
CA THR A 173 7.32 -19.34 -22.41
C THR A 173 5.85 -19.73 -22.57
N SER A 174 5.36 -20.71 -21.82
CA SER A 174 3.97 -21.14 -21.88
C SER A 174 3.51 -21.76 -20.57
N VAL A 175 2.26 -21.46 -20.19
CA VAL A 175 1.53 -22.10 -19.10
C VAL A 175 0.26 -22.68 -19.68
N THR A 176 -0.01 -23.96 -19.39
CA THR A 176 -1.23 -24.68 -19.77
C THR A 176 -1.75 -25.49 -18.59
N ARG A 177 -2.84 -26.24 -18.77
CA ARG A 177 -3.36 -27.19 -17.77
C ARG A 177 -3.34 -28.61 -18.33
N ASN A 178 -2.94 -29.56 -17.49
CA ASN A 178 -3.03 -30.98 -17.80
C ASN A 178 -4.41 -31.57 -17.47
N ASN A 179 -4.61 -32.86 -17.75
CA ASN A 179 -5.87 -33.57 -17.50
C ASN A 179 -6.26 -33.66 -16.01
N LEU A 180 -5.31 -33.43 -15.09
CA LEU A 180 -5.51 -33.40 -13.64
C LEU A 180 -5.75 -31.97 -13.13
N ASN A 181 -5.98 -31.01 -14.02
CA ASN A 181 -6.18 -29.59 -13.73
C ASN A 181 -4.98 -28.93 -13.02
N GLN A 182 -3.77 -29.47 -13.18
CA GLN A 182 -2.53 -28.89 -12.68
C GLN A 182 -1.90 -28.01 -13.78
N PHE A 183 -1.11 -27.01 -13.39
CA PHE A 183 -0.37 -26.18 -14.33
C PHE A 183 0.78 -26.97 -14.94
N GLU A 184 0.91 -26.93 -16.26
CA GLU A 184 2.09 -27.39 -17.00
C GLU A 184 2.82 -26.15 -17.54
N ILE A 185 4.07 -25.97 -17.12
CA ILE A 185 4.87 -24.76 -17.33
C ILE A 185 6.05 -25.13 -18.21
N LYS A 186 6.12 -24.56 -19.42
CA LYS A 186 7.20 -24.80 -20.38
C LYS A 186 8.19 -23.65 -20.38
N THR A 187 9.47 -24.01 -20.49
CA THR A 187 10.57 -23.05 -20.55
C THR A 187 11.10 -22.88 -21.97
N ALA A 188 11.90 -21.83 -22.20
CA ALA A 188 12.61 -21.60 -23.46
C ALA A 188 13.61 -22.72 -23.80
N LEU A 189 14.05 -23.49 -22.80
CA LEU A 189 14.94 -24.65 -22.97
C LEU A 189 14.16 -25.97 -23.13
N ASN A 190 12.85 -25.91 -23.37
CA ASN A 190 11.93 -27.06 -23.48
C ASN A 190 11.84 -27.94 -22.22
N GLU A 191 12.25 -27.43 -21.06
CA GLU A 191 11.96 -28.08 -19.78
C GLU A 191 10.48 -27.90 -19.44
N THR A 192 9.90 -28.86 -18.74
CA THR A 192 8.49 -28.83 -18.32
C THR A 192 8.38 -29.06 -16.82
N PHE A 193 7.75 -28.13 -16.13
CA PHE A 193 7.44 -28.21 -14.70
C PHE A 193 5.92 -28.38 -14.51
N VAL A 194 5.51 -29.15 -13.52
CA VAL A 194 4.09 -29.33 -13.18
C VAL A 194 3.80 -28.77 -11.80
N ALA A 195 2.76 -27.96 -11.64
CA ALA A 195 2.46 -27.27 -10.40
C ALA A 195 0.98 -27.36 -10.00
N LYS A 196 0.69 -27.51 -8.70
CA LYS A 196 -0.68 -27.36 -8.18
C LYS A 196 -1.10 -25.88 -8.10
N ARG A 197 -0.17 -24.99 -7.74
CA ARG A 197 -0.37 -23.54 -7.62
C ARG A 197 0.75 -22.77 -8.29
N LEU A 198 0.38 -21.68 -8.95
CA LEU A 198 1.29 -20.84 -9.71
C LEU A 198 1.23 -19.39 -9.21
N TYR A 199 2.40 -18.80 -8.95
CA TYR A 199 2.54 -17.43 -8.45
C TYR A 199 3.32 -16.60 -9.48
N MET A 200 2.64 -15.71 -10.18
CA MET A 200 3.20 -14.81 -11.17
C MET A 200 3.83 -13.59 -10.48
N ALA A 201 5.15 -13.60 -10.30
CA ALA A 201 5.93 -12.51 -9.73
C ALA A 201 6.82 -11.81 -10.79
N THR A 202 6.30 -11.70 -12.02
CA THR A 202 7.04 -11.27 -13.22
C THR A 202 7.29 -9.76 -13.30
N GLY A 203 6.70 -8.97 -12.40
CA GLY A 203 6.88 -7.51 -12.37
C GLY A 203 6.29 -6.80 -13.59
N ALA A 204 6.85 -5.64 -13.93
CA ALA A 204 6.46 -4.89 -15.13
C ALA A 204 7.08 -5.55 -16.37
N THR A 205 6.26 -5.75 -17.40
CA THR A 205 6.57 -6.62 -18.55
C THR A 205 6.84 -5.78 -19.81
N ARG A 206 5.95 -5.83 -20.80
CA ARG A 206 6.07 -5.09 -22.05
C ARG A 206 5.61 -3.63 -21.90
N PRO A 207 6.25 -2.68 -22.60
CA PRO A 207 5.78 -1.29 -22.61
C PRO A 207 4.35 -1.20 -23.17
N VAL A 208 3.59 -0.22 -22.70
CA VAL A 208 2.32 0.15 -23.32
C VAL A 208 2.65 0.88 -24.62
N VAL A 209 2.10 0.41 -25.74
CA VAL A 209 2.24 1.05 -27.05
C VAL A 209 0.95 1.85 -27.32
N PRO A 210 1.01 3.19 -27.29
CA PRO A 210 -0.14 4.02 -27.67
C PRO A 210 -0.56 3.78 -29.12
N ASN A 211 -1.85 3.89 -29.40
CA ASN A 211 -2.38 3.84 -30.76
C ASN A 211 -2.07 5.15 -31.51
N ILE A 212 -0.82 5.29 -31.98
CA ILE A 212 -0.30 6.44 -32.72
C ILE A 212 0.41 5.90 -33.97
N ARG A 213 0.05 6.37 -35.16
CA ARG A 213 0.69 5.92 -36.41
C ARG A 213 2.18 6.29 -36.40
N GLY A 214 3.06 5.37 -36.77
CA GLY A 214 4.51 5.59 -36.84
C GLY A 214 5.26 5.54 -35.50
N ILE A 215 4.57 5.27 -34.37
CA ILE A 215 5.22 5.27 -33.05
C ILE A 215 6.28 4.18 -32.89
N LEU A 216 6.07 2.99 -33.47
CA LEU A 216 7.02 1.89 -33.40
C LEU A 216 8.27 2.15 -34.27
N GLU A 217 8.14 2.97 -35.31
CA GLU A 217 9.21 3.28 -36.27
C GLU A 217 10.07 4.46 -35.84
N HIS A 218 9.49 5.38 -35.05
CA HIS A 218 10.10 6.68 -34.75
C HIS A 218 10.21 6.99 -33.25
N GLY A 219 9.50 6.26 -32.39
CA GLY A 219 9.53 6.44 -30.94
C GLY A 219 10.66 5.64 -30.29
N ILE A 220 11.40 6.29 -29.39
CA ILE A 220 12.36 5.66 -28.49
C ILE A 220 11.59 5.31 -27.22
N PHE A 221 11.28 4.04 -26.98
CA PHE A 221 10.57 3.67 -25.76
C PHE A 221 11.43 3.89 -24.53
N TYR A 222 10.82 4.17 -23.38
CA TYR A 222 11.55 4.34 -22.12
C TYR A 222 12.49 3.17 -21.83
N ARG A 223 12.08 1.92 -22.12
CA ARG A 223 12.97 0.75 -22.01
C ARG A 223 14.23 0.86 -22.87
N ASP A 224 14.21 1.57 -23.99
CA ASP A 224 15.35 1.66 -24.91
C ASP A 224 16.08 3.01 -24.79
N PHE A 225 15.63 3.91 -23.90
CA PHE A 225 16.34 5.15 -23.55
C PHE A 225 17.62 4.81 -22.78
N ASP A 226 18.77 5.32 -23.21
CA ASP A 226 20.04 5.09 -22.55
C ASP A 226 20.61 6.43 -22.02
N PRO A 227 20.67 6.63 -20.69
CA PRO A 227 21.29 7.83 -20.14
C PRO A 227 22.80 7.91 -20.40
N ALA A 228 23.48 6.82 -20.78
CA ALA A 228 24.89 6.90 -21.18
C ALA A 228 25.07 7.63 -22.53
N ASP A 229 24.03 7.65 -23.37
CA ASP A 229 23.98 8.32 -24.68
C ASP A 229 23.29 9.70 -24.59
N ILE A 230 23.26 10.31 -23.40
CA ILE A 230 22.51 11.57 -23.16
C ILE A 230 22.99 12.72 -24.07
N GLU A 231 24.26 12.71 -24.47
CA GLU A 231 24.89 13.73 -25.32
C GLU A 231 24.27 13.85 -26.71
N ARG A 232 23.66 12.78 -27.23
CA ARG A 232 22.97 12.83 -28.54
C ARG A 232 21.80 13.82 -28.57
N TYR A 233 21.28 14.17 -27.40
CA TYR A 233 20.16 15.10 -27.22
C TYR A 233 20.65 16.55 -27.07
N ARG A 234 21.97 16.81 -27.08
CA ARG A 234 22.54 18.14 -26.90
C ARG A 234 22.00 19.14 -27.92
N ASN A 235 21.44 20.24 -27.43
CA ASN A 235 20.83 21.31 -28.25
C ASN A 235 19.69 20.82 -29.17
N LYS A 236 19.14 19.62 -28.93
CA LYS A 236 18.04 19.04 -29.72
C LYS A 236 16.69 19.37 -29.11
N ARG A 237 15.66 19.35 -29.95
CA ARG A 237 14.26 19.37 -29.50
C ARG A 237 13.84 17.94 -29.22
N VAL A 238 13.33 17.69 -28.01
CA VAL A 238 12.90 16.36 -27.59
C VAL A 238 11.45 16.42 -27.14
N VAL A 239 10.62 15.55 -27.71
CA VAL A 239 9.25 15.32 -27.24
C VAL A 239 9.21 14.06 -26.38
N ILE A 240 8.61 14.16 -25.20
CA ILE A 240 8.40 13.04 -24.28
C ILE A 240 6.89 12.78 -24.18
N LEU A 241 6.45 11.56 -24.46
CA LEU A 241 5.05 11.15 -24.33
C LEU A 241 4.84 10.48 -22.95
N GLY A 242 4.02 11.07 -22.09
CA GLY A 242 3.65 10.50 -20.79
C GLY A 242 3.63 11.52 -19.66
N GLY A 243 2.78 11.28 -18.67
CA GLY A 243 2.61 12.15 -17.49
C GLY A 243 2.93 11.48 -16.15
N GLY A 244 3.64 10.35 -16.16
CA GLY A 244 4.04 9.62 -14.95
C GLY A 244 5.52 9.79 -14.61
N ASN A 245 5.97 9.14 -13.53
CA ASN A 245 7.34 9.26 -13.03
C ASN A 245 8.42 8.99 -14.08
N SER A 246 8.29 7.98 -14.95
CA SER A 246 9.29 7.71 -16.01
C SER A 246 9.43 8.83 -17.04
N ALA A 247 8.36 9.59 -17.31
CA ALA A 247 8.45 10.74 -18.22
C ALA A 247 9.22 11.90 -17.57
N PHE A 248 8.93 12.15 -16.29
CA PHE A 248 9.59 13.20 -15.51
C PHE A 248 11.04 12.84 -15.14
N GLU A 249 11.35 11.57 -14.95
CA GLU A 249 12.73 11.06 -14.82
C GLU A 249 13.56 11.41 -16.07
N VAL A 250 13.06 11.08 -17.26
CA VAL A 250 13.73 11.38 -18.54
C VAL A 250 13.84 12.88 -18.74
N ALA A 251 12.75 13.63 -18.55
CA ALA A 251 12.75 15.08 -18.69
C ALA A 251 13.76 15.76 -17.75
N ASN A 252 13.84 15.29 -16.49
CA ASN A 252 14.78 15.79 -15.51
C ASN A 252 16.23 15.48 -15.86
N SER A 253 16.50 14.34 -16.52
CA SER A 253 17.85 14.02 -17.04
C SER A 253 18.26 14.88 -18.23
N LEU A 254 17.30 15.33 -19.05
CA LEU A 254 17.53 16.12 -20.25
C LEU A 254 17.59 17.64 -20.01
N LYS A 255 17.11 18.13 -18.85
CA LYS A 255 16.90 19.56 -18.57
C LYS A 255 18.10 20.47 -18.79
N ALA A 256 19.32 19.94 -18.68
CA ALA A 256 20.57 20.71 -18.84
C ALA A 256 21.26 20.48 -20.19
N ILE A 257 20.71 19.61 -21.04
CA ILE A 257 21.37 19.12 -22.27
C ILE A 257 20.52 19.42 -23.51
N ALA A 258 19.22 19.11 -23.45
CA ALA A 258 18.31 19.37 -24.57
C ALA A 258 18.13 20.88 -24.80
N GLY A 259 17.97 21.26 -26.07
CA GLY A 259 17.70 22.66 -26.44
C GLY A 259 16.26 23.07 -26.12
N ASP A 260 15.30 22.16 -26.36
CA ASP A 260 13.90 22.30 -25.94
C ASP A 260 13.35 20.93 -25.51
N THR A 261 12.60 20.87 -24.42
CA THR A 261 11.88 19.66 -24.00
C THR A 261 10.37 19.89 -23.97
N VAL A 262 9.59 19.08 -24.68
CA VAL A 262 8.12 19.14 -24.66
C VAL A 262 7.57 17.84 -24.11
N ILE A 263 6.89 17.90 -22.97
CA ILE A 263 6.22 16.76 -22.34
C ILE A 263 4.75 16.80 -22.75
N LEU A 264 4.30 15.79 -23.50
CA LEU A 264 2.92 15.62 -23.91
C LEU A 264 2.18 14.66 -22.98
N ILE A 265 1.13 15.16 -22.35
CA ILE A 265 0.30 14.44 -21.38
C ILE A 265 -1.11 14.20 -21.93
N ARG A 266 -1.82 13.20 -21.39
CA ARG A 266 -3.18 12.84 -21.81
C ARG A 266 -4.28 13.34 -20.88
N SER A 267 -3.91 13.76 -19.68
CA SER A 267 -4.81 14.10 -18.57
C SER A 267 -4.07 15.05 -17.63
N THR A 268 -4.82 15.70 -16.74
CA THR A 268 -4.28 16.56 -15.68
C THR A 268 -3.13 15.88 -14.96
N LEU A 269 -2.03 16.61 -14.81
CA LEU A 269 -0.88 16.15 -14.08
C LEU A 269 -1.21 16.06 -12.60
N LYS A 270 -0.92 14.90 -12.00
CA LYS A 270 -1.09 14.67 -10.56
C LYS A 270 0.28 14.59 -9.90
N PHE A 271 0.38 15.14 -8.70
CA PHE A 271 1.59 15.10 -7.89
C PHE A 271 1.37 14.26 -6.64
N ALA A 272 2.36 13.43 -6.28
CA ALA A 272 2.25 12.57 -5.10
C ALA A 272 2.02 13.34 -3.80
N ARG A 273 2.52 14.59 -3.70
CA ARG A 273 2.28 15.50 -2.56
C ARG A 273 0.84 16.00 -2.44
N GLN A 274 0.03 15.83 -3.50
CA GLN A 274 -1.38 16.22 -3.52
C GLN A 274 -2.28 14.99 -3.34
N THR A 275 -1.95 13.91 -4.04
CA THR A 275 -2.77 12.70 -4.08
C THR A 275 -2.41 11.68 -3.00
N HIS A 276 -1.27 11.86 -2.33
CA HIS A 276 -0.68 10.89 -1.41
C HIS A 276 -0.35 9.54 -2.08
N ASN A 277 -0.35 9.50 -3.42
CA ASN A 277 -0.10 8.31 -4.22
C ASN A 277 1.25 8.44 -4.92
N VAL A 278 2.19 7.58 -4.56
CA VAL A 278 3.58 7.58 -5.07
C VAL A 278 3.71 7.25 -6.56
N HIS A 279 2.63 6.80 -7.22
CA HIS A 279 2.60 6.62 -8.68
C HIS A 279 2.46 7.93 -9.45
N ASP A 280 1.95 8.96 -8.81
CA ASP A 280 1.91 10.31 -9.35
C ASP A 280 3.29 10.96 -9.29
N VAL A 281 3.47 12.09 -9.96
CA VAL A 281 4.80 12.69 -10.14
C VAL A 281 5.42 13.03 -8.79
N ARG A 282 6.60 12.46 -8.56
CA ARG A 282 7.40 12.66 -7.34
C ARG A 282 8.18 13.97 -7.42
N THR A 283 8.31 14.64 -6.28
CA THR A 283 8.98 15.95 -6.19
C THR A 283 10.43 15.92 -6.70
N GLN A 284 11.18 14.82 -6.50
CA GLN A 284 12.57 14.71 -6.95
C GLN A 284 12.73 14.88 -8.48
N ALA A 285 11.70 14.53 -9.24
CA ALA A 285 11.69 14.60 -10.71
C ALA A 285 10.82 15.74 -11.24
N SER A 286 10.17 16.54 -10.36
CA SER A 286 9.21 17.56 -10.78
C SER A 286 9.83 18.90 -11.20
N VAL A 287 11.16 19.03 -11.26
CA VAL A 287 11.84 20.28 -11.69
C VAL A 287 11.36 20.73 -13.08
N SER A 288 11.09 19.78 -13.98
CA SER A 288 10.55 20.08 -15.32
C SER A 288 9.18 20.78 -15.28
N TYR A 289 8.42 20.64 -14.21
CA TYR A 289 7.18 21.38 -14.02
C TYR A 289 7.45 22.87 -13.76
N ASP A 290 8.41 23.19 -12.89
CA ASP A 290 8.81 24.57 -12.61
C ASP A 290 9.39 25.23 -13.86
N LEU A 291 10.25 24.51 -14.61
CA LEU A 291 10.79 25.00 -15.88
C LEU A 291 9.70 25.30 -16.90
N ALA A 292 8.63 24.50 -16.94
CA ALA A 292 7.50 24.75 -17.82
C ALA A 292 6.69 25.99 -17.43
N GLN A 293 6.47 26.21 -16.13
CA GLN A 293 5.77 27.38 -15.60
C GLN A 293 6.58 28.66 -15.78
N LEU A 294 7.89 28.58 -15.55
CA LEU A 294 8.84 29.69 -15.68
C LEU A 294 9.38 29.90 -17.12
N LYS A 295 8.77 29.24 -18.12
CA LYS A 295 9.13 29.37 -19.55
C LYS A 295 10.62 29.16 -19.84
N SER A 296 11.24 28.21 -19.16
CA SER A 296 12.67 27.90 -19.23
C SER A 296 12.94 26.69 -20.15
N LEU A 297 12.65 26.84 -21.45
CA LEU A 297 12.91 25.85 -22.52
C LEU A 297 12.34 24.43 -22.26
N THR A 298 11.32 24.36 -21.40
CA THR A 298 10.50 23.18 -21.18
C THR A 298 9.04 23.58 -21.38
N ALA A 299 8.24 22.71 -21.99
CA ALA A 299 6.80 22.89 -22.10
C ALA A 299 6.09 21.60 -21.67
N ILE A 300 4.97 21.74 -20.98
CA ILE A 300 4.04 20.64 -20.69
C ILE A 300 2.73 21.01 -21.39
N SER A 301 2.23 20.11 -22.23
CA SER A 301 0.99 20.35 -22.99
C SER A 301 0.13 19.09 -23.03
N ALA A 302 -1.17 19.25 -22.92
CA ALA A 302 -2.13 18.18 -23.12
C ALA A 302 -2.52 18.13 -24.60
N GLU A 303 -1.76 17.39 -25.41
CA GLU A 303 -2.06 17.21 -26.84
C GLU A 303 -2.25 15.75 -27.22
N ARG A 304 -3.27 15.50 -28.04
CA ARG A 304 -3.52 14.16 -28.59
C ARG A 304 -2.75 14.00 -29.89
N VAL A 305 -1.62 13.30 -29.81
CA VAL A 305 -0.84 12.88 -30.98
C VAL A 305 -1.60 11.79 -31.73
N THR A 306 -1.68 11.91 -33.06
CA THR A 306 -2.36 10.93 -33.94
C THR A 306 -1.37 10.22 -34.87
N GLU A 307 -0.30 10.90 -35.26
CA GLU A 307 0.71 10.39 -36.19
C GLU A 307 2.09 10.98 -35.85
N ILE A 308 3.13 10.17 -36.02
CA ILE A 308 4.54 10.56 -36.06
C ILE A 308 5.07 10.14 -37.43
N LYS A 309 5.75 11.02 -38.14
CA LYS A 309 6.43 10.69 -39.40
C LYS A 309 7.75 11.43 -39.53
N ARG A 310 8.65 10.92 -40.38
CA ARG A 310 9.86 11.65 -40.76
C ARG A 310 9.53 12.79 -41.73
N HIS A 311 10.15 13.94 -41.50
CA HIS A 311 10.10 15.12 -42.37
C HIS A 311 11.28 15.11 -43.35
N GLU A 312 11.17 15.88 -44.45
CA GLU A 312 12.17 15.91 -45.54
C GLU A 312 13.56 16.35 -45.07
N ASP A 313 13.63 17.22 -44.06
CA ASP A 313 14.88 17.69 -43.45
C ASP A 313 15.51 16.69 -42.45
N GLY A 314 14.93 15.50 -42.30
CA GLY A 314 15.40 14.44 -41.43
C GLY A 314 14.82 14.46 -40.01
N ARG A 315 14.15 15.54 -39.58
CA ARG A 315 13.48 15.62 -38.27
C ARG A 315 12.17 14.82 -38.25
N LEU A 316 11.54 14.74 -37.09
CA LEU A 316 10.23 14.14 -36.88
C LEU A 316 9.14 15.20 -36.79
N ILE A 317 7.98 14.92 -37.36
CA ILE A 317 6.78 15.75 -37.24
C ILE A 317 5.68 14.94 -36.57
N LEU A 318 5.15 15.46 -35.48
CA LEU A 318 4.04 14.90 -34.73
C LEU A 318 2.78 15.67 -35.10
N LYS A 319 1.79 14.97 -35.64
CA LYS A 319 0.47 15.56 -35.86
C LYS A 319 -0.36 15.44 -34.61
N THR A 320 -0.96 16.54 -34.18
CA THR A 320 -1.84 16.60 -33.03
C THR A 320 -3.25 17.03 -33.42
N SER A 321 -4.24 16.50 -32.70
CA SER A 321 -5.66 16.82 -32.86
C SER A 321 -6.32 16.87 -31.49
N THR A 322 -6.38 18.08 -30.94
CA THR A 322 -6.80 18.31 -29.55
C THR A 322 -8.13 19.05 -29.53
N PRO A 323 -9.14 18.58 -28.78
CA PRO A 323 -10.36 19.34 -28.55
C PRO A 323 -10.09 20.43 -27.51
N ASP A 324 -10.44 21.67 -27.82
CA ASP A 324 -10.28 22.83 -26.94
C ASP A 324 -11.67 23.42 -26.61
N PRO A 325 -12.49 22.73 -25.79
CA PRO A 325 -13.87 23.16 -25.50
C PRO A 325 -13.96 24.38 -24.57
N HIS A 326 -12.85 24.74 -23.92
CA HIS A 326 -12.77 25.85 -22.96
C HIS A 326 -12.50 27.21 -23.63
N TRP A 327 -12.27 27.23 -24.94
CA TRP A 327 -12.10 28.47 -25.70
C TRP A 327 -13.45 29.19 -25.86
N GLU A 328 -13.43 30.51 -26.05
CA GLU A 328 -14.63 31.32 -26.29
C GLU A 328 -15.51 30.71 -27.38
N THR A 329 -14.88 30.21 -28.44
CA THR A 329 -15.50 29.29 -29.40
C THR A 329 -14.85 27.92 -29.26
N PRO A 330 -15.59 26.88 -28.81
CA PRO A 330 -15.11 25.51 -28.77
C PRO A 330 -14.64 25.03 -30.14
N MET A 331 -13.37 24.60 -30.24
CA MET A 331 -12.78 24.19 -31.53
C MET A 331 -11.92 22.94 -31.40
N TRP A 332 -11.64 22.32 -32.55
CA TRP A 332 -10.55 21.36 -32.69
C TRP A 332 -9.30 22.08 -33.16
N ARG A 333 -8.20 21.93 -32.40
CA ARG A 333 -6.89 22.42 -32.77
C ARG A 333 -6.10 21.31 -33.44
N HIS A 334 -5.68 21.57 -34.67
CA HIS A 334 -4.78 20.69 -35.44
C HIS A 334 -3.45 21.40 -35.63
N ARG A 335 -2.37 20.79 -35.14
CA ARG A 335 -1.03 21.37 -35.22
C ARG A 335 -0.01 20.28 -35.51
N ASP A 336 1.06 20.69 -36.17
CA ASP A 336 2.22 19.85 -36.41
C ASP A 336 3.37 20.35 -35.54
N LEU A 337 3.93 19.46 -34.72
CA LEU A 337 5.06 19.72 -33.86
C LEU A 337 6.32 19.08 -34.44
N MET A 338 7.32 19.91 -34.74
CA MET A 338 8.62 19.45 -35.26
C MET A 338 9.59 19.15 -34.11
N THR A 339 10.26 18.00 -34.13
CA THR A 339 11.18 17.56 -33.09
C THR A 339 12.31 16.70 -33.67
N ASP A 340 13.44 16.60 -32.97
CA ASP A 340 14.52 15.69 -33.37
C ASP A 340 14.26 14.26 -32.87
N TYR A 341 13.66 14.12 -31.67
CA TYR A 341 13.42 12.84 -31.03
C TYR A 341 12.07 12.76 -30.33
N VAL A 342 11.48 11.57 -30.35
CA VAL A 342 10.30 11.24 -29.53
C VAL A 342 10.66 10.14 -28.56
N ILE A 343 10.48 10.38 -27.26
CA ILE A 343 10.67 9.38 -26.20
C ILE A 343 9.30 8.97 -25.64
N VAL A 344 9.03 7.66 -25.59
CA VAL A 344 7.71 7.10 -25.22
C VAL A 344 7.77 6.54 -23.81
N CYS A 345 7.20 7.29 -22.86
CA CYS A 345 7.12 6.98 -21.43
C CYS A 345 5.67 6.66 -21.00
N CYS A 346 4.96 5.85 -21.77
CA CYS A 346 3.53 5.56 -21.57
C CYS A 346 3.23 4.39 -20.60
N GLY A 347 4.23 3.94 -19.84
CA GLY A 347 4.09 2.89 -18.83
C GLY A 347 4.28 1.46 -19.36
N PHE A 348 4.01 0.48 -18.51
CA PHE A 348 4.20 -0.95 -18.74
C PHE A 348 2.95 -1.76 -18.38
N ASN A 349 2.82 -2.94 -18.96
CA ASN A 349 1.82 -3.95 -18.60
C ASN A 349 2.34 -4.84 -17.46
N TYR A 350 1.44 -5.44 -16.70
CA TYR A 350 1.74 -6.42 -15.64
C TYR A 350 1.18 -7.82 -15.96
N PHE A 351 0.71 -7.99 -17.20
CA PHE A 351 0.22 -9.24 -17.74
C PHE A 351 1.06 -9.66 -18.96
N VAL A 352 1.34 -10.96 -19.06
CA VAL A 352 2.13 -11.57 -20.15
C VAL A 352 1.23 -12.49 -20.98
N PRO A 353 0.45 -11.96 -21.95
CA PRO A 353 -0.49 -12.78 -22.71
C PRO A 353 0.17 -13.91 -23.49
N GLU A 354 1.44 -13.73 -23.88
CA GLU A 354 2.19 -14.72 -24.66
C GLU A 354 2.42 -16.03 -23.88
N VAL A 355 2.50 -15.95 -22.55
CA VAL A 355 2.63 -17.12 -21.66
C VAL A 355 1.29 -17.87 -21.50
N PHE A 356 0.16 -17.15 -21.54
CA PHE A 356 -1.18 -17.73 -21.39
C PHE A 356 -1.87 -17.89 -22.75
N ASN A 357 -1.33 -18.81 -23.55
CA ASN A 357 -1.71 -19.03 -24.95
C ASN A 357 -2.94 -19.95 -25.15
N THR A 358 -3.53 -20.49 -24.08
CA THR A 358 -4.77 -21.28 -24.13
C THR A 358 -5.88 -20.59 -23.34
N GLU A 359 -7.12 -20.70 -23.82
CA GLU A 359 -8.26 -19.97 -23.25
C GLU A 359 -8.55 -20.37 -21.79
N HIS A 360 -8.44 -21.67 -21.47
CA HIS A 360 -8.75 -22.23 -20.15
C HIS A 360 -7.76 -21.84 -19.02
N VAL A 361 -6.64 -21.19 -19.34
CA VAL A 361 -5.66 -20.70 -18.36
C VAL A 361 -5.45 -19.19 -18.45
N ARG A 362 -6.23 -18.51 -19.30
CA ARG A 362 -6.07 -17.07 -19.53
C ARG A 362 -6.81 -16.29 -18.43
N PRO A 363 -6.09 -15.54 -17.58
CA PRO A 363 -6.73 -14.72 -16.58
C PRO A 363 -7.48 -13.55 -17.23
N GLU A 364 -8.62 -13.18 -16.64
CA GLU A 364 -9.30 -11.93 -16.98
C GLU A 364 -8.42 -10.72 -16.68
N ILE A 365 -8.52 -9.69 -17.53
CA ILE A 365 -7.78 -8.43 -17.43
C ILE A 365 -8.73 -7.26 -17.22
N ASP A 366 -8.21 -6.17 -16.65
CA ASP A 366 -8.95 -4.93 -16.43
C ASP A 366 -9.29 -4.22 -17.75
N GLU A 367 -10.13 -3.18 -17.70
CA GLU A 367 -10.55 -2.42 -18.89
C GLU A 367 -9.38 -1.78 -19.66
N THR A 368 -8.26 -1.55 -18.97
CA THR A 368 -7.05 -0.97 -19.59
C THR A 368 -6.15 -2.01 -20.24
N GLY A 369 -6.38 -3.31 -19.97
CA GLY A 369 -5.55 -4.43 -20.37
C GLY A 369 -4.18 -4.47 -19.68
N LYS A 370 -3.98 -3.66 -18.62
CA LYS A 370 -2.71 -3.49 -17.93
C LYS A 370 -2.51 -4.52 -16.82
N PHE A 371 -3.57 -4.87 -16.10
CA PHE A 371 -3.54 -5.77 -14.94
C PHE A 371 -4.50 -6.94 -15.12
N CYS A 372 -4.20 -8.07 -14.50
CA CYS A 372 -5.17 -9.15 -14.31
C CYS A 372 -6.16 -8.76 -13.19
N LYS A 373 -7.43 -9.15 -13.33
CA LYS A 373 -8.42 -9.02 -12.26
C LYS A 373 -8.16 -10.07 -11.19
N LEU A 374 -8.12 -9.66 -9.92
CA LEU A 374 -7.78 -10.52 -8.81
C LEU A 374 -8.87 -10.50 -7.72
N THR A 375 -8.97 -11.61 -6.99
CA THR A 375 -9.77 -11.70 -5.75
C THR A 375 -9.09 -10.93 -4.61
N SER A 376 -9.78 -10.82 -3.47
CA SER A 376 -9.25 -10.26 -2.23
C SER A 376 -8.02 -10.99 -1.67
N SER A 377 -7.68 -12.18 -2.21
CA SER A 377 -6.48 -12.96 -1.88
C SER A 377 -5.47 -13.03 -3.04
N TRP A 378 -5.55 -12.10 -3.99
CA TRP A 378 -4.67 -11.96 -5.16
C TRP A 378 -4.63 -13.18 -6.11
N GLU A 379 -5.61 -14.06 -5.99
CA GLU A 379 -5.90 -15.13 -6.95
C GLU A 379 -6.61 -14.56 -8.17
N SER A 380 -6.35 -15.09 -9.36
CA SER A 380 -7.14 -14.78 -10.57
C SER A 380 -8.62 -15.07 -10.31
N VAL A 381 -9.48 -14.15 -10.73
CA VAL A 381 -10.94 -14.28 -10.55
C VAL A 381 -11.55 -15.45 -11.33
N ASN A 382 -10.91 -15.91 -12.41
CA ASN A 382 -11.43 -16.95 -13.31
C ASN A 382 -10.51 -18.17 -13.46
N VAL A 383 -9.26 -18.13 -12.99
CA VAL A 383 -8.30 -19.24 -13.10
C VAL A 383 -7.86 -19.69 -11.70
N PRO A 384 -8.47 -20.74 -11.12
CA PRO A 384 -8.15 -21.19 -9.77
C PRO A 384 -6.69 -21.58 -9.59
N ASN A 385 -6.13 -21.31 -8.41
CA ASN A 385 -4.74 -21.55 -8.02
C ASN A 385 -3.68 -20.76 -8.81
N LEU A 386 -4.09 -19.75 -9.58
CA LEU A 386 -3.19 -18.79 -10.24
C LEU A 386 -3.18 -17.47 -9.45
N TYR A 387 -2.03 -17.10 -8.89
CA TYR A 387 -1.86 -15.91 -8.06
C TYR A 387 -0.94 -14.90 -8.75
N PHE A 388 -1.12 -13.61 -8.46
CA PHE A 388 -0.28 -12.52 -8.97
C PHE A 388 0.35 -11.76 -7.81
N VAL A 389 1.66 -11.52 -7.90
CA VAL A 389 2.50 -11.13 -6.76
C VAL A 389 3.43 -9.97 -7.11
N GLY A 390 3.64 -9.05 -6.16
CA GLY A 390 4.46 -7.86 -6.35
C GLY A 390 3.64 -6.69 -6.86
N GLY A 391 4.22 -5.84 -7.73
CA GLY A 391 3.57 -4.59 -8.17
C GLY A 391 2.22 -4.76 -8.91
N SER A 392 1.88 -5.97 -9.36
CA SER A 392 0.56 -6.28 -9.93
C SER A 392 -0.55 -6.32 -8.89
N MET A 393 -0.23 -6.55 -7.60
CA MET A 393 -1.20 -6.58 -6.51
C MET A 393 -1.95 -5.26 -6.35
N ARG A 394 -1.36 -4.16 -6.85
CA ARG A 394 -1.96 -2.81 -6.95
C ARG A 394 -3.37 -2.78 -7.52
N VAL A 395 -3.74 -3.74 -8.38
CA VAL A 395 -5.07 -3.75 -9.00
C VAL A 395 -6.20 -3.72 -7.97
N ASN A 396 -5.96 -4.23 -6.76
CA ASN A 396 -6.92 -4.23 -5.65
C ASN A 396 -6.86 -2.97 -4.77
N ASP A 397 -5.82 -2.15 -4.87
CA ASP A 397 -5.57 -0.99 -4.01
C ASP A 397 -4.87 0.15 -4.79
N ARG A 398 -5.58 0.69 -5.79
CA ARG A 398 -5.05 1.75 -6.67
C ARG A 398 -4.59 2.99 -5.90
N ASP A 399 -5.13 3.24 -4.70
CA ASP A 399 -4.85 4.44 -3.92
C ASP A 399 -3.83 4.21 -2.79
N ALA A 400 -3.43 2.97 -2.51
CA ALA A 400 -2.42 2.64 -1.51
C ALA A 400 -1.06 2.27 -2.16
N ALA A 401 -0.13 1.75 -1.36
CA ALA A 401 1.27 1.60 -1.73
C ALA A 401 1.64 0.31 -2.50
N SER A 402 0.71 -0.59 -2.84
CA SER A 402 1.07 -1.93 -3.34
C SER A 402 1.65 -1.98 -4.76
N GLY A 403 1.76 -0.86 -5.45
CA GLY A 403 2.57 -0.81 -6.67
C GLY A 403 4.08 -0.72 -6.41
N PHE A 404 4.49 -0.58 -5.15
CA PHE A 404 5.87 -0.46 -4.71
C PHE A 404 6.21 -1.48 -3.62
N VAL A 405 7.51 -1.73 -3.43
CA VAL A 405 8.04 -2.76 -2.51
C VAL A 405 7.49 -2.60 -1.10
N HIS A 406 7.43 -1.36 -0.59
CA HIS A 406 6.97 -1.08 0.78
C HIS A 406 5.51 -1.45 1.04
N GLY A 407 4.63 -1.38 0.03
CA GLY A 407 3.25 -1.84 0.13
C GLY A 407 3.13 -3.34 -0.13
N PHE A 408 3.55 -3.82 -1.32
CA PHE A 408 3.27 -5.21 -1.70
C PHE A 408 3.98 -6.25 -0.83
N ARG A 409 5.09 -5.91 -0.14
CA ARG A 409 5.73 -6.85 0.78
C ARG A 409 4.79 -7.30 1.91
N TYR A 410 3.89 -6.41 2.35
CA TYR A 410 2.89 -6.73 3.38
C TYR A 410 1.69 -7.49 2.80
N ASN A 411 1.31 -7.22 1.54
CA ASN A 411 0.37 -8.10 0.83
C ASN A 411 0.92 -9.52 0.66
N ILE A 412 2.21 -9.66 0.37
CA ILE A 412 2.88 -10.96 0.26
C ILE A 412 2.89 -11.69 1.60
N GLN A 413 3.15 -10.98 2.70
CA GLN A 413 3.07 -11.53 4.05
C GLN A 413 1.65 -12.05 4.37
N ALA A 414 0.62 -11.28 4.04
CA ALA A 414 -0.78 -11.69 4.17
C ALA A 414 -1.09 -12.91 3.28
N LEU A 415 -0.71 -12.87 1.99
CA LEU A 415 -0.90 -13.98 1.04
C LEU A 415 -0.24 -15.26 1.53
N ALA A 416 1.00 -15.21 2.02
CA ALA A 416 1.70 -16.38 2.53
C ALA A 416 0.96 -17.02 3.71
N SER A 417 0.33 -16.20 4.55
CA SER A 417 -0.49 -16.65 5.68
C SER A 417 -1.78 -17.34 5.22
N ILE A 418 -2.44 -16.79 4.20
CA ILE A 418 -3.61 -17.39 3.55
C ILE A 418 -3.24 -18.75 2.93
N VAL A 419 -2.11 -18.83 2.24
CA VAL A 419 -1.62 -20.06 1.60
C VAL A 419 -1.27 -21.12 2.64
N ALA A 420 -0.59 -20.74 3.73
CA ALA A 420 -0.21 -21.63 4.82
C ALA A 420 -1.44 -22.30 5.46
N GLU A 421 -2.47 -21.52 5.73
CA GLU A 421 -3.72 -22.02 6.30
C GLU A 421 -4.49 -22.88 5.30
N ARG A 422 -4.71 -22.37 4.08
CA ARG A 422 -5.59 -23.01 3.09
C ARG A 422 -5.02 -24.32 2.57
N TYR A 423 -3.69 -24.42 2.40
CA TYR A 423 -3.08 -25.54 1.69
C TYR A 423 -2.08 -26.35 2.51
N HIS A 424 -1.57 -25.83 3.63
CA HIS A 424 -0.49 -26.46 4.40
C HIS A 424 -0.86 -26.77 5.86
N LYS A 425 -2.16 -26.67 6.21
CA LYS A 425 -2.69 -27.01 7.55
C LYS A 425 -2.02 -26.21 8.68
N GLN A 426 -1.58 -24.99 8.40
CA GLN A 426 -1.02 -24.08 9.39
C GLN A 426 -2.07 -23.03 9.75
N PRO A 427 -2.90 -23.25 10.79
CA PRO A 427 -3.97 -22.33 11.14
C PRO A 427 -3.41 -20.96 11.52
N LEU A 428 -4.15 -19.91 11.20
CA LEU A 428 -3.78 -18.56 11.60
C LEU A 428 -3.93 -18.43 13.13
N ALA A 429 -2.89 -17.92 13.80
CA ALA A 429 -2.93 -17.57 15.22
C ALA A 429 -3.24 -16.07 15.39
N PRO A 430 -4.00 -15.68 16.43
CA PRO A 430 -4.17 -14.28 16.76
C PRO A 430 -2.84 -13.67 17.21
N LEU A 431 -2.59 -12.41 16.83
CA LEU A 431 -1.43 -11.64 17.27
C LEU A 431 -1.50 -11.29 18.76
N PHE A 432 -2.72 -11.17 19.28
CA PHE A 432 -3.02 -10.88 20.67
C PHE A 432 -4.40 -11.38 21.02
N GLN A 433 -4.59 -11.80 22.26
CA GLN A 433 -5.90 -12.16 22.77
C GLN A 433 -6.03 -11.79 24.25
N CYS A 434 -7.22 -11.34 24.65
CA CYS A 434 -7.54 -11.09 26.05
C CYS A 434 -9.01 -11.37 26.36
N VAL A 435 -9.30 -11.57 27.65
CA VAL A 435 -10.67 -11.69 28.14
C VAL A 435 -11.19 -10.29 28.49
N LEU A 436 -12.37 -9.96 27.98
CA LEU A 436 -13.11 -8.74 28.28
C LEU A 436 -14.25 -9.06 29.24
N ASP A 437 -14.32 -8.32 30.34
CA ASP A 437 -15.42 -8.33 31.30
C ASP A 437 -16.09 -6.95 31.32
N PRO A 438 -17.33 -6.81 30.81
CA PRO A 438 -18.06 -5.54 30.82
C PRO A 438 -18.27 -4.92 32.21
N LYS A 439 -18.07 -5.67 33.30
CA LYS A 439 -18.14 -5.16 34.68
C LYS A 439 -16.81 -4.60 35.19
N ASN A 440 -15.73 -4.83 34.47
CA ASN A 440 -14.38 -4.42 34.85
C ASN A 440 -13.66 -3.80 33.65
N ASP A 441 -13.78 -2.48 33.52
CA ASP A 441 -13.09 -1.68 32.51
C ASP A 441 -11.58 -1.96 32.41
N GLY A 442 -10.92 -2.33 33.51
CA GLY A 442 -9.50 -2.66 33.52
C GLY A 442 -9.13 -3.85 32.62
N THR A 443 -10.11 -4.70 32.26
CA THR A 443 -9.90 -5.82 31.32
C THR A 443 -9.74 -5.39 29.86
N PHE A 444 -10.17 -4.17 29.52
CA PHE A 444 -10.07 -3.61 28.17
C PHE A 444 -8.71 -2.93 27.92
N GLU A 445 -8.06 -2.45 28.99
CA GLU A 445 -6.80 -1.68 28.90
C GLU A 445 -5.70 -2.40 28.10
N PRO A 446 -5.43 -3.71 28.31
CA PRO A 446 -4.41 -4.41 27.52
C PRO A 446 -4.70 -4.41 26.02
N LEU A 447 -5.97 -4.56 25.63
CA LEU A 447 -6.38 -4.51 24.22
C LEU A 447 -6.24 -3.09 23.65
N SER A 448 -6.70 -2.08 24.39
CA SER A 448 -6.57 -0.69 23.97
C SER A 448 -5.11 -0.28 23.77
N GLN A 449 -4.23 -0.60 24.71
CA GLN A 449 -2.79 -0.36 24.61
C GLN A 449 -2.17 -1.09 23.41
N PHE A 450 -2.55 -2.36 23.20
CA PHE A 450 -2.06 -3.14 22.08
C PHE A 450 -2.46 -2.53 20.72
N ILE A 451 -3.71 -2.08 20.57
CA ILE A 451 -4.19 -1.46 19.34
C ILE A 451 -3.54 -0.11 19.11
N VAL A 452 -3.38 0.72 20.14
CA VAL A 452 -2.64 2.00 20.06
C VAL A 452 -1.19 1.75 19.61
N GLN A 453 -0.49 0.80 20.22
CA GLN A 453 0.85 0.41 19.76
C GLN A 453 0.85 -0.10 18.32
N THR A 454 -0.16 -0.88 17.93
CA THR A 454 -0.30 -1.40 16.56
C THR A 454 -0.37 -0.26 15.56
N VAL A 455 -1.30 0.69 15.73
CA VAL A 455 -1.48 1.81 14.79
C VAL A 455 -0.28 2.77 14.79
N SER A 456 0.49 2.83 15.88
CA SER A 456 1.71 3.65 15.98
C SER A 456 2.94 3.03 15.35
N LEU A 457 3.08 1.70 15.42
CA LEU A 457 4.35 1.03 15.12
C LEU A 457 4.31 0.16 13.87
N THR A 458 3.13 -0.32 13.47
CA THR A 458 3.03 -1.29 12.38
C THR A 458 3.16 -0.59 11.03
N ALA A 459 3.99 -1.14 10.15
CA ALA A 459 4.11 -0.67 8.77
C ALA A 459 2.99 -1.17 7.85
N PRO A 460 2.47 -2.42 7.96
CA PRO A 460 1.32 -2.87 7.17
C PRO A 460 0.14 -1.90 7.11
N LEU A 461 -0.38 -1.42 8.25
CA LEU A 461 -1.49 -0.46 8.26
C LEU A 461 -1.11 0.89 7.63
N PHE A 462 0.14 1.31 7.82
CA PHE A 462 0.62 2.62 7.35
C PHE A 462 0.80 2.63 5.83
N GLU A 463 1.36 1.57 5.26
CA GLU A 463 1.59 1.48 3.80
C GLU A 463 0.33 1.05 3.05
N LEU A 464 -0.52 0.23 3.67
CA LEU A 464 -1.79 -0.24 3.10
C LEU A 464 -2.97 0.61 3.60
N PHE A 465 -2.76 1.92 3.80
CA PHE A 465 -3.82 2.83 4.23
C PHE A 465 -5.07 2.71 3.34
N ASN A 466 -6.26 2.87 3.92
CA ASN A 466 -7.56 2.64 3.28
C ASN A 466 -7.84 1.20 2.77
N TYR A 467 -6.86 0.30 2.71
CA TYR A 467 -7.00 -1.03 2.10
C TYR A 467 -6.82 -2.18 3.08
N GLY A 468 -5.71 -2.17 3.82
CA GLY A 468 -5.38 -3.16 4.85
C GLY A 468 -6.03 -2.81 6.18
N CYS A 469 -6.62 -3.79 6.85
CA CYS A 469 -7.21 -3.61 8.17
C CYS A 469 -6.71 -4.64 9.18
N CYS A 470 -6.46 -4.17 10.40
CA CYS A 470 -6.28 -5.02 11.56
C CYS A 470 -7.66 -5.32 12.13
N THR A 471 -8.05 -6.59 12.23
CA THR A 471 -9.38 -6.96 12.73
C THR A 471 -9.29 -7.47 14.15
N VAL A 472 -10.16 -6.94 15.01
CA VAL A 472 -10.39 -7.42 16.39
C VAL A 472 -11.71 -8.14 16.41
N THR A 473 -11.72 -9.41 16.80
CA THR A 473 -12.92 -10.25 16.77
C THR A 473 -13.34 -10.59 18.18
N ILE A 474 -14.63 -10.47 18.47
CA ILE A 474 -15.14 -10.61 19.83
C ILE A 474 -16.11 -11.79 19.87
N LYS A 475 -15.76 -12.79 20.67
CA LYS A 475 -16.51 -14.06 20.81
C LYS A 475 -17.04 -14.20 22.22
N THR A 476 -18.26 -14.72 22.36
CA THR A 476 -18.78 -15.07 23.68
C THR A 476 -18.01 -16.27 24.24
N MET A 477 -17.51 -16.16 25.46
CA MET A 477 -16.95 -17.33 26.17
C MET A 477 -18.11 -18.16 26.75
N HIS A 478 -18.05 -19.48 26.60
CA HIS A 478 -19.09 -20.38 27.11
C HIS A 478 -19.35 -20.14 28.61
N GLN A 479 -20.59 -19.82 28.95
CA GLN A 479 -21.04 -19.71 30.34
C GLN A 479 -21.49 -21.07 30.89
N SER A 480 -21.07 -21.39 32.11
CA SER A 480 -21.64 -22.48 32.90
C SER A 480 -22.98 -22.11 33.54
N ASP A 481 -23.27 -20.82 33.75
CA ASP A 481 -24.46 -20.32 34.46
C ASP A 481 -25.18 -19.17 33.72
N ILE A 482 -26.50 -19.32 33.56
CA ILE A 482 -27.42 -18.41 32.84
C ILE A 482 -27.56 -17.01 33.51
N THR A 483 -27.18 -16.86 34.77
CA THR A 483 -27.36 -15.62 35.56
C THR A 483 -26.13 -14.70 35.59
N SER A 484 -25.00 -15.13 35.03
CA SER A 484 -23.77 -14.34 35.00
C SER A 484 -23.73 -13.38 33.80
N THR A 485 -23.05 -12.25 33.92
CA THR A 485 -22.78 -11.37 32.77
C THR A 485 -21.77 -12.08 31.86
N PRO A 486 -22.01 -12.15 30.54
CA PRO A 486 -21.10 -12.83 29.62
C PRO A 486 -19.74 -12.13 29.60
N THR A 487 -18.69 -12.94 29.68
CA THR A 487 -17.34 -12.52 29.34
C THR A 487 -17.05 -12.84 27.89
N TYR A 488 -16.13 -12.10 27.30
CA TYR A 488 -15.82 -12.19 25.88
C TYR A 488 -14.34 -12.45 25.67
N MET A 489 -14.00 -13.21 24.64
CA MET A 489 -12.64 -13.31 24.15
C MET A 489 -12.48 -12.34 22.99
N ALA A 490 -11.55 -11.39 23.12
CA ALA A 490 -11.09 -10.55 22.03
C ALA A 490 -9.82 -11.14 21.44
N GLU A 491 -9.77 -11.26 20.11
CA GLU A 491 -8.62 -11.75 19.36
C GLU A 491 -8.27 -10.73 18.28
N VAL A 492 -7.01 -10.31 18.22
CA VAL A 492 -6.49 -9.38 17.23
C VAL A 492 -5.77 -10.17 16.15
N TRP A 493 -6.13 -9.92 14.90
CA TRP A 493 -5.61 -10.64 13.74
C TRP A 493 -4.63 -9.80 12.94
N GLU A 494 -3.85 -10.47 12.09
CA GLU A 494 -2.98 -9.79 11.15
C GLU A 494 -3.75 -8.84 10.22
N VAL A 495 -3.04 -7.85 9.69
CA VAL A 495 -3.51 -6.99 8.61
C VAL A 495 -3.79 -7.81 7.34
N PHE A 496 -5.05 -7.81 6.93
CA PHE A 496 -5.49 -8.36 5.65
C PHE A 496 -6.19 -7.28 4.82
N PRO A 497 -6.35 -7.49 3.50
CA PRO A 497 -7.28 -6.69 2.70
C PRO A 497 -8.66 -6.68 3.34
N GLN A 498 -9.30 -5.51 3.39
CA GLN A 498 -10.63 -5.34 3.97
C GLN A 498 -11.65 -6.35 3.44
N ASP A 499 -11.68 -6.57 2.12
CA ASP A 499 -12.62 -7.52 1.52
C ASP A 499 -12.35 -8.96 1.94
N TYR A 500 -11.07 -9.34 2.11
CA TYR A 500 -10.71 -10.66 2.61
C TYR A 500 -11.11 -10.82 4.08
N ALA A 501 -10.82 -9.82 4.91
CA ALA A 501 -11.21 -9.77 6.30
C ALA A 501 -12.72 -9.94 6.46
N ARG A 502 -13.51 -9.17 5.71
CA ARG A 502 -14.97 -9.27 5.71
C ARG A 502 -15.46 -10.63 5.28
N GLN A 503 -14.94 -11.19 4.18
CA GLN A 503 -15.32 -12.54 3.72
C GLN A 503 -14.99 -13.62 4.76
N ARG A 504 -13.81 -13.53 5.39
CA ARG A 504 -13.35 -14.50 6.39
C ARG A 504 -14.20 -14.48 7.65
N TRP A 505 -14.68 -13.30 8.04
CA TRP A 505 -15.29 -13.05 9.34
C TRP A 505 -16.76 -12.60 9.26
N ALA A 506 -17.41 -12.80 8.11
CA ALA A 506 -18.81 -12.46 7.88
C ALA A 506 -19.77 -13.34 8.69
N ASP A 507 -19.54 -14.66 8.73
CA ASP A 507 -20.52 -15.65 9.20
C ASP A 507 -19.93 -16.55 10.29
N ASN A 508 -20.12 -16.18 11.56
CA ASN A 508 -19.84 -17.08 12.67
C ASN A 508 -20.80 -16.86 13.84
N ASN A 509 -21.64 -17.87 14.09
CA ASN A 509 -22.68 -17.84 15.12
C ASN A 509 -22.16 -17.71 16.56
N THR A 510 -20.84 -17.85 16.79
CA THR A 510 -20.22 -17.67 18.11
C THR A 510 -19.75 -16.23 18.36
N TRP A 511 -19.85 -15.36 17.36
CA TRP A 511 -19.31 -14.00 17.41
C TRP A 511 -20.37 -13.01 17.87
N VAL A 512 -19.93 -12.07 18.71
CA VAL A 512 -20.72 -10.91 19.10
C VAL A 512 -20.57 -9.82 18.06
N GLY A 513 -19.35 -9.67 17.53
CA GLY A 513 -19.03 -8.68 16.53
C GLY A 513 -17.53 -8.56 16.30
N ARG A 514 -17.13 -7.48 15.63
CA ARG A 514 -15.73 -7.18 15.34
C ARG A 514 -15.51 -5.67 15.26
N VAL A 515 -14.27 -5.26 15.48
CA VAL A 515 -13.77 -3.91 15.18
C VAL A 515 -12.72 -4.03 14.09
N GLU A 516 -12.85 -3.23 13.04
CA GLU A 516 -11.86 -3.14 11.97
C GLU A 516 -11.09 -1.83 12.12
N VAL A 517 -9.76 -1.90 12.25
CA VAL A 517 -8.86 -0.77 12.48
C VAL A 517 -8.08 -0.46 11.21
N TYR A 518 -8.13 0.80 10.77
CA TYR A 518 -7.50 1.32 9.56
C TYR A 518 -6.60 2.51 9.88
N LEU A 519 -5.66 2.81 8.98
CA LEU A 519 -5.13 4.17 8.81
C LEU A 519 -5.72 4.77 7.53
N LYS A 520 -6.17 6.03 7.60
CA LYS A 520 -6.87 6.71 6.50
C LYS A 520 -6.47 8.19 6.40
N TYR A 521 -6.48 8.72 5.19
CA TYR A 521 -6.50 10.17 4.95
C TYR A 521 -7.95 10.66 4.89
N GLY A 522 -8.26 11.79 5.53
CA GLY A 522 -9.61 12.37 5.62
C GLY A 522 -9.80 13.68 4.84
N PHE A 523 -8.93 14.00 3.88
CA PHE A 523 -9.04 15.21 3.06
C PHE A 523 -10.40 15.39 2.36
N ASN A 524 -11.09 14.29 2.04
CA ASN A 524 -12.41 14.30 1.41
C ASN A 524 -13.49 14.99 2.26
N VAL A 525 -13.32 15.07 3.58
CA VAL A 525 -14.24 15.78 4.49
C VAL A 525 -14.29 17.28 4.15
N TYR A 526 -13.24 17.81 3.54
CA TYR A 526 -13.12 19.22 3.15
C TYR A 526 -13.48 19.47 1.67
N GLY A 527 -13.79 18.41 0.90
CA GLY A 527 -14.16 18.46 -0.52
C GLY A 527 -13.04 18.01 -1.46
N ASP A 528 -13.43 17.68 -2.70
CA ASP A 528 -12.54 17.05 -3.68
C ASP A 528 -11.63 18.04 -4.44
N ASP A 529 -11.92 19.34 -4.37
CA ASP A 529 -11.23 20.39 -5.15
C ASP A 529 -10.14 21.13 -4.37
N ILE A 530 -9.94 20.84 -3.08
CA ILE A 530 -8.95 21.54 -2.27
C ILE A 530 -7.57 20.94 -2.52
N PRO A 531 -6.56 21.75 -2.92
CA PRO A 531 -5.21 21.24 -3.04
C PRO A 531 -4.66 20.92 -1.64
N THR A 532 -4.55 19.63 -1.33
CA THR A 532 -4.13 19.11 -0.01
C THR A 532 -2.78 19.65 0.49
N HIS A 533 -1.90 20.07 -0.42
CA HIS A 533 -0.62 20.71 -0.09
C HIS A 533 -0.74 22.12 0.55
N HIS A 534 -1.94 22.70 0.61
CA HIS A 534 -2.23 23.92 1.39
C HIS A 534 -2.74 23.63 2.80
N PHE A 535 -3.03 22.36 3.14
CA PHE A 535 -3.27 22.01 4.54
C PHE A 535 -1.94 22.10 5.27
N THR A 536 -1.91 22.92 6.32
CA THR A 536 -0.76 23.06 7.23
C THR A 536 -1.21 23.17 8.69
N HIS A 537 -2.51 23.12 8.94
CA HIS A 537 -3.13 23.23 10.25
C HIS A 537 -3.61 21.87 10.72
N PRO A 538 -3.52 21.57 12.03
CA PRO A 538 -3.99 20.32 12.58
C PRO A 538 -5.51 20.18 12.49
N ALA A 539 -5.99 18.95 12.62
CA ALA A 539 -7.39 18.62 12.76
C ALA A 539 -8.09 19.40 13.89
N ASP A 540 -9.41 19.52 13.77
CA ASP A 540 -10.28 20.02 14.83
C ASP A 540 -10.27 19.05 16.03
N ASN A 541 -9.60 19.45 17.12
CA ASN A 541 -9.45 18.65 18.35
C ASN A 541 -10.78 18.17 18.96
N PHE A 542 -11.89 18.86 18.67
CA PHE A 542 -13.23 18.51 19.17
C PHE A 542 -14.02 17.64 18.19
N HIS A 543 -13.52 17.50 16.96
CA HIS A 543 -14.14 16.79 15.86
C HIS A 543 -13.10 15.94 15.14
N THR A 544 -12.62 14.90 15.83
CA THR A 544 -11.57 13.99 15.33
C THR A 544 -11.90 13.35 13.98
N GLU A 545 -13.18 13.24 13.63
CA GLU A 545 -13.67 12.81 12.31
C GLU A 545 -13.26 13.75 11.16
N LYS A 546 -12.83 14.97 11.47
CA LYS A 546 -12.28 15.93 10.52
C LYS A 546 -10.76 15.82 10.35
N SER A 547 -10.12 14.80 10.90
CA SER A 547 -8.66 14.62 10.71
C SER A 547 -8.33 14.46 9.23
N ALA A 548 -7.46 15.32 8.70
CA ALA A 548 -7.18 15.38 7.27
C ALA A 548 -6.05 14.43 6.88
N TYR A 549 -4.97 14.44 7.67
CA TYR A 549 -3.80 13.58 7.45
C TYR A 549 -4.08 12.14 7.86
N ILE A 550 -3.07 11.28 7.64
CA ILE A 550 -3.18 9.87 7.96
C ILE A 550 -3.45 9.67 9.46
N HIS A 551 -4.58 9.05 9.80
CA HIS A 551 -5.00 8.82 11.18
C HIS A 551 -5.76 7.50 11.35
N PRO A 552 -5.81 6.94 12.57
CA PRO A 552 -6.55 5.73 12.88
C PRO A 552 -8.06 5.94 12.83
N VAL A 553 -8.73 5.00 12.16
CA VAL A 553 -10.19 4.93 12.11
C VAL A 553 -10.64 3.51 12.44
N LEU A 554 -11.56 3.38 13.40
CA LEU A 554 -12.08 2.11 13.89
C LEU A 554 -13.56 2.01 13.54
N TYR A 555 -13.92 0.92 12.86
CA TYR A 555 -15.30 0.62 12.47
C TYR A 555 -15.83 -0.52 13.33
N SER A 556 -16.94 -0.28 14.02
CA SER A 556 -17.58 -1.25 14.91
C SER A 556 -18.72 -1.98 14.20
N PHE A 557 -18.69 -3.30 14.22
CA PHE A 557 -19.71 -4.17 13.62
C PHE A 557 -20.24 -5.16 14.65
N GLN A 558 -21.55 -5.25 14.80
CA GLN A 558 -22.19 -6.28 15.62
C GLN A 558 -22.80 -7.36 14.72
N HIS A 559 -22.61 -8.61 15.12
CA HIS A 559 -23.16 -9.74 14.39
C HIS A 559 -24.64 -9.88 14.76
N ASN A 560 -25.52 -9.70 13.76
CA ASN A 560 -26.96 -9.66 13.99
C ASN A 560 -27.52 -11.10 14.07
N LYS A 561 -28.08 -11.52 15.20
CA LYS A 561 -28.63 -12.89 15.40
C LYS A 561 -29.83 -13.24 14.49
N LYS A 562 -30.33 -12.33 13.64
CA LYS A 562 -31.62 -12.46 12.92
C LYS A 562 -31.54 -12.59 11.40
N SER A 563 -30.38 -12.50 10.76
CA SER A 563 -30.25 -12.65 9.30
C SER A 563 -29.93 -14.09 8.89
N VAL A 564 -30.80 -15.03 9.27
CA VAL A 564 -30.82 -16.36 8.64
C VAL A 564 -31.72 -16.27 7.41
N GLY A 565 -31.11 -16.17 6.23
CA GLY A 565 -31.83 -16.30 4.96
C GLY A 565 -31.69 -15.12 4.01
N LYS A 566 -30.46 -14.85 3.56
CA LYS A 566 -30.07 -14.51 2.17
C LYS A 566 -28.58 -14.17 2.17
N CYS A 567 -27.81 -14.87 1.36
CA CYS A 567 -26.38 -14.58 1.14
C CYS A 567 -26.20 -13.13 0.67
N SER A 568 -25.04 -12.58 1.07
CA SER A 568 -24.46 -11.29 0.68
C SER A 568 -25.33 -10.07 1.01
N ASP A 569 -25.25 -9.55 2.23
CA ASP A 569 -24.63 -8.25 2.51
C ASP A 569 -24.85 -7.79 3.97
N TYR A 570 -23.79 -7.22 4.56
CA TYR A 570 -23.75 -6.38 5.77
C TYR A 570 -24.16 -6.99 7.13
N SER A 571 -23.15 -7.29 7.97
CA SER A 571 -23.28 -6.88 9.39
C SER A 571 -23.46 -5.35 9.38
N PRO A 572 -24.52 -4.77 9.97
CA PRO A 572 -24.70 -3.33 9.95
C PRO A 572 -23.50 -2.68 10.63
N HIS A 573 -22.83 -1.77 9.92
CA HIS A 573 -21.89 -0.85 10.52
C HIS A 573 -22.63 -0.06 11.60
N ILE A 574 -22.13 -0.08 12.83
CA ILE A 574 -22.77 0.62 13.95
C ILE A 574 -22.22 2.03 14.07
N GLU A 575 -20.93 2.12 14.39
CA GLU A 575 -20.28 3.37 14.80
C GLU A 575 -18.84 3.42 14.28
N GLU A 576 -18.44 4.62 13.87
CA GLU A 576 -17.12 4.97 13.39
C GLU A 576 -16.42 5.83 14.45
N TRP A 577 -15.15 5.54 14.70
CA TRP A 577 -14.36 6.18 15.75
C TRP A 577 -13.02 6.63 15.19
N HIS A 578 -12.68 7.90 15.39
CA HIS A 578 -11.44 8.47 14.92
C HIS A 578 -10.49 8.72 16.09
N MET A 579 -9.22 8.40 15.88
CA MET A 579 -8.14 9.01 16.65
C MET A 579 -7.72 10.27 15.90
N GLN A 580 -7.40 11.33 16.64
CA GLN A 580 -6.85 12.52 16.02
C GLN A 580 -5.53 12.21 15.29
N GLU A 581 -5.24 12.92 14.21
CA GLU A 581 -3.94 12.85 13.54
C GLU A 581 -2.79 13.18 14.51
N SER A 582 -1.67 12.46 14.36
CA SER A 582 -0.44 12.73 15.10
C SER A 582 0.60 13.36 14.17
N LEU A 583 1.28 14.40 14.66
CA LEU A 583 2.40 15.06 13.99
C LEU A 583 3.53 14.08 13.66
N PHE A 584 3.78 13.12 14.55
CA PHE A 584 4.82 12.11 14.39
C PHE A 584 4.31 10.81 13.75
N ALA A 585 3.02 10.73 13.42
CA ALA A 585 2.30 9.51 13.06
C ALA A 585 2.50 8.39 14.12
N ARG A 586 2.45 8.79 15.40
CA ARG A 586 2.61 7.96 16.59
C ARG A 586 1.51 8.33 17.58
N TRP A 587 0.65 7.37 17.88
CA TRP A 587 -0.47 7.52 18.84
C TRP A 587 -0.15 6.91 20.21
N ASP A 588 1.05 6.37 20.39
CA ASP A 588 1.57 5.88 21.67
C ASP A 588 2.49 6.90 22.36
N VAL A 589 2.69 8.07 21.73
CA VAL A 589 3.44 9.20 22.25
C VAL A 589 2.60 10.43 21.97
N ASP A 590 2.39 11.28 22.98
CA ASP A 590 1.69 12.53 22.77
C ASP A 590 2.58 13.53 22.01
N ASP A 591 1.97 14.26 21.06
CA ASP A 591 2.69 15.29 20.31
C ASP A 591 2.98 16.54 21.15
N TYR A 592 2.28 16.69 22.29
CA TYR A 592 2.29 17.84 23.19
C TYR A 592 2.44 17.37 24.66
N ASP A 593 3.19 18.13 25.47
CA ASP A 593 3.49 17.82 26.88
C ASP A 593 2.98 18.95 27.80
N ASP A 594 1.71 19.31 27.63
CA ASP A 594 1.04 20.31 28.45
C ASP A 594 0.45 19.67 29.73
N GLU A 595 0.37 20.44 30.83
CA GLU A 595 -0.13 19.99 32.15
C GLU A 595 -1.52 19.32 32.08
N GLY A 596 -2.33 19.72 31.10
CA GLY A 596 -3.71 19.24 30.91
C GLY A 596 -3.88 18.12 29.89
N THR A 597 -2.81 17.60 29.28
CA THR A 597 -2.91 16.58 28.21
C THR A 597 -3.58 15.31 28.71
N ASN A 598 -4.62 14.86 27.99
CA ASN A 598 -5.28 13.58 28.23
C ASN A 598 -4.50 12.44 27.56
N ILE A 599 -3.58 11.85 28.30
CA ILE A 599 -2.75 10.72 27.86
C ILE A 599 -3.54 9.45 27.49
N HIS A 600 -4.85 9.40 27.82
CA HIS A 600 -5.72 8.27 27.56
C HIS A 600 -6.63 8.47 26.34
N GLN A 601 -6.54 9.61 25.64
CA GLN A 601 -7.43 9.95 24.52
C GLN A 601 -7.55 8.82 23.49
N PHE A 602 -6.42 8.20 23.11
CA PHE A 602 -6.40 7.15 22.09
C PHE A 602 -6.81 5.78 22.62
N THR A 603 -6.42 5.40 23.85
CA THR A 603 -6.88 4.14 24.46
C THR A 603 -8.39 4.16 24.75
N ASN A 604 -8.93 5.35 25.07
CA ASN A 604 -10.36 5.60 25.21
C ASN A 604 -11.11 5.44 23.87
N THR A 605 -10.54 5.87 22.74
CA THR A 605 -11.14 5.62 21.41
C THR A 605 -11.28 4.12 21.13
N VAL A 606 -10.25 3.32 21.44
CA VAL A 606 -10.33 1.86 21.28
C VAL A 606 -11.38 1.26 22.22
N TYR A 607 -11.38 1.69 23.48
CA TYR A 607 -12.38 1.25 24.46
C TYR A 607 -13.80 1.51 23.96
N ASN A 608 -14.07 2.73 23.48
CA ASN A 608 -15.38 3.13 22.98
C ASN A 608 -15.82 2.29 21.77
N ALA A 609 -14.90 1.97 20.85
CA ALA A 609 -15.19 1.09 19.71
C ALA A 609 -15.59 -0.34 20.15
N ILE A 610 -14.87 -0.92 21.11
CA ILE A 610 -15.21 -2.25 21.64
C ILE A 610 -16.53 -2.19 22.44
N ALA A 611 -16.71 -1.16 23.26
CA ALA A 611 -17.93 -0.92 24.02
C ALA A 611 -19.16 -0.80 23.12
N ALA A 612 -19.03 -0.19 21.93
CA ALA A 612 -20.09 -0.12 20.92
C ALA A 612 -20.49 -1.51 20.40
N VAL A 613 -19.54 -2.40 20.11
CA VAL A 613 -19.84 -3.78 19.69
C VAL A 613 -20.57 -4.57 20.79
N LEU A 614 -20.20 -4.33 22.05
CA LEU A 614 -20.78 -4.97 23.24
C LEU A 614 -22.08 -4.32 23.74
N ASP A 615 -22.58 -3.28 23.06
CA ASP A 615 -23.77 -2.50 23.46
C ASP A 615 -23.69 -1.95 24.90
N MET A 616 -22.49 -1.54 25.31
CA MET A 616 -22.26 -0.92 26.61
C MET A 616 -22.69 0.56 26.54
N PRO A 617 -23.34 1.14 27.57
CA PRO A 617 -23.80 2.53 27.54
C PRO A 617 -22.69 3.55 27.85
N ASN A 618 -21.64 3.15 28.58
CA ASN A 618 -20.59 4.05 29.02
C ASN A 618 -19.61 4.36 27.89
N ARG A 619 -19.25 5.64 27.75
CA ARG A 619 -18.20 6.13 26.85
C ARG A 619 -17.19 6.94 27.64
N LYS A 620 -15.93 6.87 27.24
CA LYS A 620 -14.80 7.62 27.82
C LYS A 620 -14.46 8.82 26.93
N SER A 621 -13.98 9.91 27.54
CA SER A 621 -13.57 11.10 26.80
C SER A 621 -12.37 10.82 25.89
N THR A 622 -12.48 11.24 24.64
CA THR A 622 -11.42 11.14 23.62
C THR A 622 -10.80 12.50 23.30
N LEU A 623 -11.11 13.54 24.09
CA LEU A 623 -10.54 14.88 23.89
C LEU A 623 -9.05 14.87 24.26
N PRO A 624 -8.20 15.67 23.57
CA PRO A 624 -6.77 15.71 23.81
C PRO A 624 -6.38 16.37 25.14
N MET A 625 -7.31 17.03 25.81
CA MET A 625 -7.12 17.60 27.15
C MET A 625 -8.20 17.11 28.12
N TYR A 626 -7.86 17.06 29.40
CA TYR A 626 -8.84 16.85 30.46
C TYR A 626 -9.81 18.02 30.56
N ASP A 627 -11.06 17.72 30.94
CA ASP A 627 -12.16 18.70 30.95
C ASP A 627 -11.83 19.97 31.75
N ASP A 628 -11.11 19.84 32.87
CA ASP A 628 -10.70 20.96 33.73
C ASP A 628 -9.69 21.92 33.05
N PHE A 629 -9.00 21.47 32.00
CA PHE A 629 -7.99 22.24 31.26
C PHE A 629 -8.49 22.78 29.92
N ILE A 630 -9.64 22.32 29.42
CA ILE A 630 -10.17 22.71 28.10
C ILE A 630 -10.28 24.23 27.97
N ASN A 631 -10.86 24.91 28.96
CA ASN A 631 -11.06 26.37 28.91
C ASN A 631 -9.75 27.16 28.96
N ARG A 632 -8.66 26.55 29.45
CA ARG A 632 -7.33 27.17 29.53
C ARG A 632 -6.55 26.98 28.22
N GLY A 633 -6.65 25.81 27.58
CA GLY A 633 -5.93 25.52 26.34
C GLY A 633 -6.71 25.86 25.05
N TYR A 634 -8.04 25.95 25.09
CA TYR A 634 -8.88 26.29 23.95
C TYR A 634 -9.78 27.51 24.23
N THR A 635 -9.19 28.70 24.19
CA THR A 635 -9.93 29.96 24.34
C THR A 635 -10.66 30.32 23.04
N ARG A 636 -11.92 30.77 23.13
CA ARG A 636 -12.68 31.22 21.96
C ARG A 636 -12.12 32.54 21.42
N MET A 637 -11.87 32.57 20.11
CA MET A 637 -11.53 33.79 19.38
C MET A 637 -12.74 34.72 19.26
N THR A 638 -12.49 36.03 19.34
CA THR A 638 -13.43 37.08 18.97
C THR A 638 -13.58 37.17 17.45
N ALA A 639 -14.63 37.84 16.96
CA ALA A 639 -14.85 38.01 15.53
C ALA A 639 -13.69 38.76 14.83
N ASP A 640 -13.12 39.78 15.50
CA ASP A 640 -12.01 40.56 14.98
C ASP A 640 -10.73 39.72 14.87
N GLU A 641 -10.45 38.88 15.87
CA GLU A 641 -9.30 37.95 15.84
C GLU A 641 -9.45 36.93 14.71
N VAL A 642 -10.67 36.41 14.49
CA VAL A 642 -10.95 35.51 13.37
C VAL A 642 -10.69 36.21 12.04
N GLU A 643 -11.19 37.43 11.86
CA GLU A 643 -10.96 38.18 10.62
C GLU A 643 -9.47 38.46 10.39
N GLN A 644 -8.75 38.88 11.43
CA GLN A 644 -7.31 39.13 11.37
C GLN A 644 -6.53 37.86 10.96
N ALA A 645 -6.86 36.71 11.56
CA ALA A 645 -6.23 35.43 11.20
C ALA A 645 -6.49 35.05 9.73
N LEU A 646 -7.73 35.22 9.25
CA LEU A 646 -8.08 34.94 7.84
C LEU A 646 -7.46 35.92 6.85
N GLN A 647 -7.09 37.13 7.29
CA GLN A 647 -6.34 38.08 6.48
C GLN A 647 -4.85 37.72 6.41
N GLN A 648 -4.26 37.27 7.53
CA GLN A 648 -2.85 36.84 7.60
C GLN A 648 -2.61 35.53 6.86
N GLU A 649 -3.51 34.57 7.01
CA GLU A 649 -3.46 33.28 6.33
C GLU A 649 -4.75 33.03 5.52
N PRO A 650 -4.84 33.55 4.29
CA PRO A 650 -6.02 33.36 3.43
C PRO A 650 -6.38 31.89 3.18
N GLY A 651 -5.41 30.96 3.29
CA GLY A 651 -5.62 29.52 3.17
C GLY A 651 -6.57 28.95 4.23
N LEU A 652 -6.64 29.55 5.42
CA LEU A 652 -7.58 29.16 6.48
C LEU A 652 -9.05 29.27 6.03
N ARG A 653 -9.35 30.15 5.07
CA ARG A 653 -10.71 30.26 4.50
C ARG A 653 -11.17 28.97 3.83
N MET A 654 -10.25 28.16 3.34
CA MET A 654 -10.55 26.88 2.72
C MET A 654 -10.93 25.81 3.76
N LEU A 655 -10.55 26.01 5.03
CA LEU A 655 -10.82 25.09 6.14
C LEU A 655 -12.11 25.46 6.90
N LEU A 656 -12.65 26.66 6.66
CA LEU A 656 -13.91 27.06 7.25
C LEU A 656 -15.04 26.19 6.70
N PRO A 657 -16.04 25.83 7.54
CA PRO A 657 -17.21 25.09 7.08
C PRO A 657 -17.84 25.82 5.89
N ASN A 658 -17.93 25.14 4.73
CA ASN A 658 -18.55 25.68 3.54
C ASN A 658 -19.98 26.14 3.86
N LYS A 659 -20.25 27.46 3.80
CA LYS A 659 -21.60 28.03 3.96
C LYS A 659 -22.57 27.65 2.82
N THR A 660 -22.13 26.85 1.85
CA THR A 660 -22.84 26.60 0.58
C THR A 660 -23.70 25.33 0.53
N ASN A 661 -23.95 24.63 1.64
CA ASN A 661 -24.94 23.54 1.70
C ASN A 661 -26.11 23.80 2.68
N ALA A 662 -26.47 25.07 2.88
CA ALA A 662 -27.73 25.45 3.55
C ALA A 662 -28.93 25.44 2.58
N SER A 663 -29.06 24.39 1.76
CA SER A 663 -30.28 24.12 0.98
C SER A 663 -30.34 22.67 0.51
N ALA A 664 -30.26 21.72 1.44
CA ALA A 664 -30.80 20.38 1.24
C ALA A 664 -31.43 19.92 2.55
N SER A 665 -32.73 19.70 2.50
CA SER A 665 -33.59 19.20 3.58
C SER A 665 -32.94 18.04 4.35
N VAL A 666 -32.78 18.22 5.66
CA VAL A 666 -32.48 17.16 6.63
C VAL A 666 -33.63 16.13 6.64
N PRO A 667 -33.41 14.84 6.33
CA PRO A 667 -34.26 13.79 6.86
C PRO A 667 -33.82 13.54 8.30
N ALA A 668 -34.80 13.52 9.21
CA ALA A 668 -34.60 13.37 10.65
C ALA A 668 -33.62 12.22 11.00
N ALA A 669 -32.52 12.59 11.65
CA ALA A 669 -31.62 11.67 12.31
C ALA A 669 -32.37 10.96 13.44
N THR A 670 -32.33 9.63 13.41
CA THR A 670 -32.68 8.77 14.53
C THR A 670 -31.69 9.02 15.67
N LYS A 671 -32.24 9.18 16.87
CA LYS A 671 -31.57 9.55 18.12
C LYS A 671 -30.29 8.74 18.39
N THR A 672 -29.14 9.36 18.18
CA THR A 672 -27.92 9.09 18.94
C THR A 672 -27.81 10.14 20.05
N THR A 673 -27.48 9.68 21.25
CA THR A 673 -27.44 10.45 22.49
C THR A 673 -26.48 11.64 22.40
N ASP A 674 -27.05 12.82 22.61
CA ASP A 674 -26.43 14.12 22.47
C ASP A 674 -25.55 14.46 23.69
N HIS A 675 -24.23 14.39 23.51
CA HIS A 675 -23.24 14.87 24.48
C HIS A 675 -23.25 16.40 24.66
N ARG A 676 -24.05 17.17 23.89
CA ARG A 676 -24.23 18.62 24.14
C ARG A 676 -25.04 18.93 25.41
N SER A 677 -25.81 17.97 25.93
CA SER A 677 -26.73 18.24 27.06
C SER A 677 -26.08 18.25 28.47
N CYS A 678 -24.81 17.86 28.60
CA CYS A 678 -24.13 17.83 29.90
C CYS A 678 -23.26 19.07 30.19
N VAL A 679 -22.99 19.93 29.21
CA VAL A 679 -22.18 21.15 29.41
C VAL A 679 -23.06 22.41 29.56
N GLU A 680 -24.28 22.42 29.00
CA GLU A 680 -25.18 23.59 29.08
C GLU A 680 -25.99 23.68 30.39
N ASN A 681 -26.00 22.66 31.26
CA ASN A 681 -26.72 22.69 32.54
C ASN A 681 -25.86 23.03 33.78
N ALA A 682 -24.54 23.16 33.64
CA ALA A 682 -23.66 23.55 34.75
C ALA A 682 -23.41 25.08 34.83
N ILE A 683 -23.90 25.86 33.86
CA ILE A 683 -23.68 27.32 33.78
C ILE A 683 -24.92 28.13 34.19
N ALA A 684 -26.03 27.47 34.52
CA ALA A 684 -27.28 28.15 34.92
C ALA A 684 -27.64 28.06 36.41
N ASN A 685 -26.85 27.37 37.26
CA ASN A 685 -26.98 27.44 38.73
C ASN A 685 -25.65 27.04 39.39
N GLY A 686 -24.87 28.05 39.78
CA GLY A 686 -23.60 27.93 40.49
C GLY A 686 -22.93 29.29 40.60
#